data_AF-L7WCQ6-F1
#
_entry.id   AF-L7WCQ6-F1
#
_cell.length_a   1.000
_cell.length_b   1.000
_cell.length_c   1.000
_cell.angle_alpha   90.00
_cell.angle_beta   90.00
_cell.angle_gamma   90.00
#
_symmetry.space_group_name_H-M   'P 1'
#
loop_
_entity.id
_entity.type
_entity.pdbx_description
1 polymer ?
#
loop_
_entity_poly.entity_id
_entity_poly.type
_entity_poly.pdbx_seq_one_letter_code
_entity_poly.pdbx_strand_id
1 'polypeptide(L)'
;MNKDLFYKYDFYALEQKYPERKLAELLGGISSLNDSIMPFISNVADLLYKSIKAGENAEVKDVDAPNVDKELEKILEDNPLYTSYKAHSEKSLSEFVFNKFLSRIFKKDGHYNETHVIQNYIHSWLENKLALNIAQDSRFSSLVVLKSLLDKTEMLHGFYADLIENLPIDWVLNKKEEWVNINVSPDKLLDAVRTYDKEFFNGYENSISKLPKENLWGFAQEATRHSDYIMLNHEFSFISSVLIRKDISLWIEFWDNLKLPIIQDCVFISSLNFSPKEYLQLASKLTDEKTVVKSNLKVLLLIVAHNYFEASNKLTERFSIYEDSERKNERNEQFFEKGIEKQIEWIETKKKNYENIIQSLKKALSNSEIEDWIFSYRPRINSRQYKPNDIYNSEIKLLTETYKKKSVEFLSLDLQSFNLQKFNFYVEVIRHKEDKNILSTLLEAITNYISSDKFFWDRTYTEPYWSALKSLGFIISQQDNPIQTAKELINKFKTIHQGWNPSKIDFSPLVKESFICSGVALLFENESGFKGRNEKESFFKGLTNHILTQDRFSHIDSSEYYQMPLHLLFLVANQIFSEHKEFFEQELIENYDNLYSLLNILSNDKFPLLDQSKEQLQKRLDKEFLFLKRQYSNRNQKDKVHELERMLETLKL
;
A
#
# COMPACT_ATOMS: atom_id res chain seq x y z
N MET A 1 4.24 18.04 -13.31
CA MET A 1 3.77 16.76 -12.73
C MET A 1 2.97 16.03 -13.80
N ASN A 2 3.65 15.36 -14.74
CA ASN A 2 3.02 14.72 -15.90
C ASN A 2 2.32 13.43 -15.48
N LYS A 3 1.03 13.30 -15.85
CA LYS A 3 0.13 12.21 -15.44
C LYS A 3 0.08 11.08 -16.48
N ASP A 4 1.08 10.92 -17.33
CA ASP A 4 0.97 10.32 -18.66
C ASP A 4 0.95 8.79 -18.92
N LEU A 5 0.95 7.88 -17.93
CA LEU A 5 0.92 6.43 -18.26
C LEU A 5 -0.03 5.55 -17.45
N PHE A 6 -0.78 6.14 -16.52
CA PHE A 6 -1.88 5.43 -15.84
C PHE A 6 -3.21 5.47 -16.62
N TYR A 7 -3.15 5.87 -17.89
CA TYR A 7 -4.28 6.37 -18.68
C TYR A 7 -5.16 5.36 -19.40
N LYS A 8 -4.80 4.08 -19.40
CA LYS A 8 -5.73 3.06 -19.91
C LYS A 8 -6.91 2.84 -18.95
N TYR A 9 -6.83 3.36 -17.72
CA TYR A 9 -7.65 2.91 -16.58
C TYR A 9 -8.17 4.04 -15.66
N ASP A 10 -8.03 5.33 -16.04
CA ASP A 10 -8.39 6.50 -15.20
C ASP A 10 -9.47 7.37 -15.86
N PHE A 11 -10.43 7.87 -15.05
CA PHE A 11 -11.64 8.60 -15.43
C PHE A 11 -11.33 9.92 -16.16
N TYR A 12 -10.39 10.71 -15.65
CA TYR A 12 -9.97 11.98 -16.28
C TYR A 12 -9.25 11.77 -17.63
N ALA A 13 -8.61 10.61 -17.82
CA ALA A 13 -7.88 10.28 -19.04
C ALA A 13 -8.81 9.71 -20.13
N LEU A 14 -9.81 8.94 -19.74
CA LEU A 14 -10.87 8.49 -20.65
C LEU A 14 -11.74 9.64 -21.14
N GLU A 15 -11.94 10.68 -20.33
CA GLU A 15 -12.75 11.86 -20.67
C GLU A 15 -12.02 12.88 -21.57
N GLN A 16 -10.72 13.16 -21.34
CA GLN A 16 -9.99 14.18 -22.11
C GLN A 16 -8.95 13.62 -23.08
N LYS A 17 -8.11 12.67 -22.64
CA LYS A 17 -6.97 12.19 -23.43
C LYS A 17 -7.30 11.11 -24.44
N TYR A 18 -8.32 10.29 -24.20
CA TYR A 18 -8.75 9.30 -25.19
C TYR A 18 -9.43 9.94 -26.40
N PRO A 19 -10.31 10.95 -26.27
CA PRO A 19 -10.80 11.72 -27.41
C PRO A 19 -9.69 12.51 -28.12
N GLU A 20 -8.75 13.09 -27.38
CA GLU A 20 -7.57 13.77 -27.93
C GLU A 20 -6.72 12.83 -28.79
N ARG A 21 -6.32 11.68 -28.23
CA ARG A 21 -5.53 10.66 -28.93
C ARG A 21 -6.27 10.12 -30.15
N LYS A 22 -7.58 9.85 -30.03
CA LYS A 22 -8.41 9.42 -31.17
C LYS A 22 -8.44 10.47 -32.28
N LEU A 23 -8.52 11.75 -31.94
CA LEU A 23 -8.46 12.80 -32.94
C LEU A 23 -7.07 12.85 -33.60
N ALA A 24 -6.00 12.80 -32.80
CA ALA A 24 -4.64 12.77 -33.33
C ALA A 24 -4.39 11.56 -34.24
N GLU A 25 -4.91 10.38 -33.89
CA GLU A 25 -4.86 9.16 -34.71
C GLU A 25 -5.71 9.31 -35.99
N LEU A 26 -6.91 9.91 -35.90
CA LEU A 26 -7.76 10.20 -37.05
C LEU A 26 -7.04 11.13 -38.04
N LEU A 27 -6.54 12.27 -37.56
CA LEU A 27 -5.77 13.21 -38.38
C LEU A 27 -4.50 12.55 -38.93
N GLY A 28 -3.84 11.73 -38.11
CA GLY A 28 -2.67 10.96 -38.48
C GLY A 28 -2.91 9.91 -39.57
N GLY A 29 -4.14 9.41 -39.72
CA GLY A 29 -4.52 8.43 -40.74
C GLY A 29 -4.82 9.02 -42.12
N ILE A 30 -4.86 10.35 -42.27
CA ILE A 30 -5.27 11.02 -43.50
C ILE A 30 -4.02 11.44 -44.30
N SER A 31 -3.74 10.72 -45.38
CA SER A 31 -2.52 10.90 -46.18
C SER A 31 -2.37 12.32 -46.72
N SER A 32 -3.42 12.89 -47.32
CA SER A 32 -3.35 14.24 -47.92
C SER A 32 -3.00 15.31 -46.90
N LEU A 33 -3.60 15.25 -45.70
CA LEU A 33 -3.33 16.20 -44.63
C LEU A 33 -1.88 16.06 -44.12
N ASN A 34 -1.41 14.82 -43.95
CA ASN A 34 -0.03 14.56 -43.56
C ASN A 34 0.96 15.07 -44.61
N ASP A 35 0.72 14.80 -45.89
CA ASP A 35 1.58 15.24 -47.00
C ASP A 35 1.70 16.78 -47.02
N SER A 36 0.62 17.49 -46.71
CA SER A 36 0.58 18.95 -46.61
C SER A 36 1.40 19.52 -45.44
N ILE A 37 1.51 18.81 -44.30
CA ILE A 37 2.19 19.32 -43.11
C ILE A 37 3.62 18.78 -42.91
N MET A 38 3.98 17.67 -43.55
CA MET A 38 5.31 17.06 -43.37
C MET A 38 6.48 17.99 -43.74
N PRO A 39 6.42 18.83 -44.80
CA PRO A 39 7.46 19.81 -45.07
C PRO A 39 7.67 20.79 -43.92
N PHE A 40 6.59 21.25 -43.29
CA PHE A 40 6.63 22.11 -42.11
C PHE A 40 7.29 21.41 -40.91
N ILE A 41 6.84 20.18 -40.59
CA ILE A 41 7.42 19.40 -39.49
C ILE A 41 8.91 19.12 -39.73
N SER A 42 9.30 18.82 -40.97
CA SER A 42 10.70 18.60 -41.36
C SER A 42 11.55 19.85 -41.18
N ASN A 43 11.05 21.02 -41.58
CA ASN A 43 11.74 22.29 -41.38
C ASN A 43 11.90 22.63 -39.88
N VAL A 44 10.85 22.39 -39.08
CA VAL A 44 10.92 22.57 -37.61
C VAL A 44 11.99 21.65 -36.99
N ALA A 45 12.04 20.37 -37.39
CA ALA A 45 13.06 19.44 -36.93
C ALA A 45 14.48 19.87 -37.36
N ASP A 46 14.65 20.32 -38.60
CA ASP A 46 15.93 20.85 -39.10
C ASP A 46 16.42 22.05 -38.29
N LEU A 47 15.52 23.00 -37.99
CA LEU A 47 15.84 24.17 -37.18
C LEU A 47 16.15 23.80 -35.74
N LEU A 48 15.43 22.84 -35.15
CA LEU A 48 15.74 22.28 -33.84
C LEU A 48 17.15 21.70 -33.81
N TYR A 49 17.50 20.87 -34.80
CA TYR A 49 18.84 20.28 -34.88
C TYR A 49 19.93 21.34 -35.00
N LYS A 50 19.74 22.33 -35.88
CA LYS A 50 20.67 23.46 -36.04
C LYS A 50 20.82 24.27 -34.75
N SER A 51 19.69 24.56 -34.08
CA SER A 51 19.65 25.28 -32.80
C SER A 51 20.42 24.53 -31.71
N ILE A 52 20.23 23.20 -31.61
CA ILE A 52 20.94 22.35 -30.66
C ILE A 52 22.45 22.35 -30.95
N LYS A 53 22.84 22.20 -32.23
CA LYS A 53 24.24 22.15 -32.63
C LYS A 53 24.97 23.48 -32.44
N ALA A 54 24.29 24.60 -32.67
CA ALA A 54 24.85 25.95 -32.53
C ALA A 54 24.79 26.47 -31.09
N GLY A 55 23.91 25.93 -30.23
CA GLY A 55 23.68 26.44 -28.88
C GLY A 55 22.85 27.75 -28.84
N GLU A 56 22.26 28.15 -29.96
CA GLU A 56 21.53 29.42 -30.13
C GLU A 56 20.03 29.18 -30.30
N ASN A 57 19.19 30.18 -30.04
CA ASN A 57 17.75 30.10 -30.34
C ASN A 57 17.51 30.44 -31.82
N ALA A 58 16.77 29.59 -32.53
CA ALA A 58 16.41 29.87 -33.91
C ALA A 58 15.36 30.99 -33.99
N GLU A 59 15.45 31.85 -35.01
CA GLU A 59 14.40 32.84 -35.28
C GLU A 59 13.20 32.18 -35.97
N VAL A 60 12.00 32.42 -35.44
CA VAL A 60 10.74 31.84 -35.95
C VAL A 60 10.35 32.36 -37.35
N LYS A 61 10.97 33.45 -37.82
CA LYS A 61 10.63 34.10 -39.09
C LYS A 61 10.93 33.24 -40.33
N ASP A 62 11.67 32.15 -40.18
CA ASP A 62 12.11 31.27 -41.27
C ASP A 62 11.22 30.04 -41.49
N VAL A 63 10.05 29.96 -40.83
CA VAL A 63 9.13 28.81 -40.95
C VAL A 63 7.78 29.25 -41.51
N ASP A 64 7.52 28.90 -42.78
CA ASP A 64 6.21 29.08 -43.39
C ASP A 64 5.22 28.04 -42.84
N ALA A 65 4.17 28.52 -42.17
CA ALA A 65 3.09 27.67 -41.68
C ALA A 65 2.17 27.24 -42.85
N PRO A 66 1.84 25.94 -42.97
CA PRO A 66 0.96 25.47 -44.03
C PRO A 66 -0.49 25.89 -43.75
N ASN A 67 -1.20 26.36 -44.78
CA ASN A 67 -2.64 26.61 -44.68
C ASN A 67 -3.42 25.35 -45.03
N VAL A 68 -3.87 24.64 -44.00
CA VAL A 68 -4.66 23.40 -44.11
C VAL A 68 -6.11 23.57 -43.65
N ASP A 69 -6.60 24.81 -43.51
CA ASP A 69 -7.95 25.08 -42.98
C ASP A 69 -9.05 24.37 -43.78
N LYS A 70 -8.95 24.37 -45.12
CA LYS A 70 -9.93 23.69 -45.99
C LYS A 70 -9.93 22.18 -45.82
N GLU A 71 -8.76 21.58 -45.59
CA GLU A 71 -8.64 20.13 -45.37
C GLU A 71 -9.16 19.77 -43.97
N LEU A 72 -8.78 20.53 -42.94
CA LEU A 72 -9.29 20.37 -41.59
C LEU A 72 -10.82 20.55 -41.53
N GLU A 73 -11.36 21.53 -42.24
CA GLU A 73 -12.81 21.77 -42.30
C GLU A 73 -13.56 20.58 -42.86
N LYS A 74 -13.07 20.01 -43.98
CA LYS A 74 -13.68 18.83 -44.59
C LYS A 74 -13.63 17.60 -43.68
N ILE A 75 -12.57 17.45 -42.89
CA ILE A 75 -12.35 16.29 -42.01
C ILE A 75 -13.14 16.43 -40.71
N LEU A 76 -13.29 17.65 -40.21
CA LEU A 76 -13.84 17.95 -38.90
C LEU A 76 -15.26 18.55 -38.96
N GLU A 77 -15.89 18.59 -40.14
CA GLU A 77 -17.21 19.21 -40.35
C GLU A 77 -18.27 18.71 -39.34
N ASP A 78 -18.29 17.40 -39.11
CA ASP A 78 -19.19 16.73 -38.18
C ASP A 78 -18.65 16.64 -36.75
N ASN A 79 -17.44 17.15 -36.47
CA ASN A 79 -16.85 17.12 -35.14
C ASN A 79 -17.43 18.24 -34.27
N PRO A 80 -18.13 17.93 -33.15
CA PRO A 80 -18.79 18.94 -32.34
C PRO A 80 -17.86 20.02 -31.77
N LEU A 81 -16.59 19.68 -31.50
CA LEU A 81 -15.59 20.63 -30.99
C LEU A 81 -15.17 21.62 -32.07
N TYR A 82 -15.10 21.17 -33.33
CA TYR A 82 -14.78 22.01 -34.47
C TYR A 82 -15.96 22.89 -34.87
N THR A 83 -17.18 22.35 -34.92
CA THR A 83 -18.40 23.14 -35.16
C THR A 83 -18.58 24.23 -34.12
N SER A 84 -18.32 23.92 -32.84
CA SER A 84 -18.31 24.89 -31.75
C SER A 84 -17.24 25.97 -31.94
N TYR A 85 -16.01 25.59 -32.30
CA TYR A 85 -14.93 26.55 -32.60
C TYR A 85 -15.34 27.53 -33.73
N LYS A 86 -15.85 27.01 -34.84
CA LYS A 86 -16.26 27.82 -36.00
C LYS A 86 -17.40 28.78 -35.67
N ALA A 87 -18.29 28.42 -34.75
CA ALA A 87 -19.39 29.28 -34.32
C ALA A 87 -18.95 30.44 -33.40
N HIS A 88 -17.78 30.34 -32.74
CA HIS A 88 -17.34 31.28 -31.70
C HIS A 88 -15.99 31.96 -31.98
N SER A 89 -15.32 31.62 -33.08
CA SER A 89 -14.02 32.17 -33.46
C SER A 89 -13.97 32.56 -34.93
N GLU A 90 -13.56 33.80 -35.21
CA GLU A 90 -13.27 34.28 -36.57
C GLU A 90 -11.83 33.99 -37.01
N LYS A 91 -11.00 33.43 -36.12
CA LYS A 91 -9.57 33.16 -36.38
C LYS A 91 -9.39 31.83 -37.10
N SER A 92 -8.42 31.77 -38.01
CA SER A 92 -7.97 30.51 -38.62
C SER A 92 -7.47 29.54 -37.54
N LEU A 93 -7.97 28.30 -37.57
CA LEU A 93 -7.57 27.26 -36.63
C LEU A 93 -6.13 26.83 -36.91
N SER A 94 -5.78 26.60 -38.18
CA SER A 94 -4.42 26.23 -38.59
C SER A 94 -3.42 27.34 -38.27
N GLU A 95 -3.72 28.59 -38.59
CA GLU A 95 -2.82 29.72 -38.29
C GLU A 95 -2.52 29.80 -36.79
N PHE A 96 -3.55 29.67 -35.94
CA PHE A 96 -3.35 29.71 -34.49
C PHE A 96 -2.47 28.56 -34.00
N VAL A 97 -2.80 27.31 -34.37
CA VAL A 97 -2.10 26.14 -33.82
C VAL A 97 -0.65 26.04 -34.30
N PHE A 98 -0.35 26.38 -35.55
CA PHE A 98 1.04 26.38 -36.05
C PHE A 98 1.88 27.48 -35.41
N ASN A 99 1.34 28.70 -35.30
CA ASN A 99 2.05 29.81 -34.67
C ASN A 99 2.32 29.53 -33.19
N LYS A 100 1.35 28.95 -32.49
CA LYS A 100 1.48 28.58 -31.08
C LYS A 100 2.46 27.44 -30.88
N PHE A 101 2.45 26.44 -31.76
CA PHE A 101 3.43 25.36 -31.76
C PHE A 101 4.87 25.89 -31.92
N LEU A 102 5.11 26.79 -32.89
CA LEU A 102 6.41 27.42 -33.07
C LEU A 102 6.82 28.31 -31.87
N SER A 103 5.87 29.05 -31.28
CA SER A 103 6.17 29.89 -30.11
C SER A 103 6.56 29.06 -28.89
N ARG A 104 5.91 27.92 -28.66
CA ARG A 104 6.26 26.99 -27.58
C ARG A 104 7.70 26.48 -27.72
N ILE A 105 8.10 26.10 -28.93
CA ILE A 105 9.44 25.54 -29.19
C ILE A 105 10.53 26.61 -29.14
N PHE A 106 10.38 27.69 -29.92
CA PHE A 106 11.49 28.62 -30.17
C PHE A 106 11.45 29.88 -29.30
N LYS A 107 10.29 30.22 -28.73
CA LYS A 107 10.11 31.38 -27.82
C LYS A 107 9.86 30.97 -26.37
N LYS A 108 9.82 29.66 -26.06
CA LYS A 108 9.48 29.12 -24.74
C LYS A 108 8.17 29.71 -24.18
N ASP A 109 7.18 29.89 -25.04
CA ASP A 109 5.87 30.42 -24.68
C ASP A 109 5.06 29.40 -23.88
N GLY A 110 5.10 29.50 -22.55
CA GLY A 110 4.34 28.67 -21.63
C GLY A 110 2.91 29.16 -21.33
N HIS A 111 2.40 30.18 -22.04
CA HIS A 111 1.04 30.66 -21.79
C HIS A 111 0.00 29.68 -22.34
N TYR A 112 -0.96 29.27 -21.53
CA TYR A 112 -2.12 28.48 -21.97
C TYR A 112 -3.24 29.40 -22.46
N ASN A 113 -3.16 29.86 -23.71
CA ASN A 113 -4.15 30.74 -24.32
C ASN A 113 -5.07 30.03 -25.33
N GLU A 114 -5.03 28.70 -25.35
CA GLU A 114 -5.99 27.86 -26.07
C GLU A 114 -7.35 27.97 -25.40
N THR A 115 -8.27 28.69 -26.04
CA THR A 115 -9.62 28.90 -25.53
C THR A 115 -10.57 27.77 -25.91
N HIS A 116 -10.17 26.89 -26.85
CA HIS A 116 -11.01 25.80 -27.36
C HIS A 116 -10.28 24.46 -27.31
N VAL A 117 -10.97 23.40 -26.88
CA VAL A 117 -10.41 22.04 -26.73
C VAL A 117 -9.80 21.50 -28.03
N ILE A 118 -10.42 21.80 -29.18
CA ILE A 118 -9.93 21.34 -30.50
C ILE A 118 -8.51 21.83 -30.81
N GLN A 119 -8.11 23.01 -30.29
CA GLN A 119 -6.77 23.56 -30.47
C GLN A 119 -5.73 22.68 -29.77
N ASN A 120 -6.03 22.21 -28.55
CA ASN A 120 -5.16 21.30 -27.81
C ASN A 120 -5.01 19.96 -28.55
N TYR A 121 -6.10 19.42 -29.11
CA TYR A 121 -6.02 18.14 -29.80
C TYR A 121 -5.18 18.20 -31.08
N ILE A 122 -5.26 19.32 -31.81
CA ILE A 122 -4.41 19.56 -32.98
C ILE A 122 -2.95 19.77 -32.55
N HIS A 123 -2.67 20.45 -31.44
CA HIS A 123 -1.29 20.53 -30.91
C HIS A 123 -0.73 19.13 -30.59
N SER A 124 -1.50 18.27 -29.93
CA SER A 124 -1.06 16.88 -29.65
C SER A 124 -0.77 16.08 -30.92
N TRP A 125 -1.55 16.30 -31.99
CA TRP A 125 -1.23 15.73 -33.31
C TRP A 125 0.08 16.28 -33.89
N LEU A 126 0.32 17.59 -33.83
CA LEU A 126 1.58 18.21 -34.32
C LEU A 126 2.79 17.74 -33.51
N GLU A 127 2.67 17.64 -32.19
CA GLU A 127 3.69 17.11 -31.28
C GLU A 127 4.04 15.66 -31.61
N ASN A 128 3.02 14.80 -31.84
CA ASN A 128 3.22 13.42 -32.27
C ASN A 128 3.95 13.33 -33.62
N LYS A 129 3.58 14.16 -34.60
CA LYS A 129 4.25 14.20 -35.91
C LYS A 129 5.70 14.66 -35.82
N LEU A 130 5.99 15.65 -34.99
CA LEU A 130 7.36 16.08 -34.72
C LEU A 130 8.17 14.97 -34.06
N ALA A 131 7.62 14.30 -33.05
CA ALA A 131 8.29 13.18 -32.37
C ALA A 131 8.61 12.03 -33.33
N LEU A 132 7.66 11.64 -34.18
CA LEU A 132 7.86 10.63 -35.23
C LEU A 132 8.95 11.03 -36.24
N ASN A 133 8.91 12.27 -36.72
CA ASN A 133 9.88 12.77 -37.68
C ASN A 133 11.30 12.79 -37.08
N ILE A 134 11.43 13.23 -35.83
CA ILE A 134 12.70 13.20 -35.10
C ILE A 134 13.19 11.76 -34.90
N ALA A 135 12.33 10.83 -34.49
CA ALA A 135 12.71 9.44 -34.27
C ALA A 135 13.18 8.72 -35.55
N GLN A 136 12.78 9.20 -36.73
CA GLN A 136 13.25 8.70 -38.02
C GLN A 136 14.56 9.35 -38.49
N ASP A 137 14.98 10.44 -37.86
CA ASP A 137 16.15 11.21 -38.25
C ASP A 137 17.38 10.83 -37.41
N SER A 138 18.30 10.08 -38.03
CA SER A 138 19.55 9.61 -37.41
C SER A 138 20.45 10.73 -36.84
N ARG A 139 20.26 12.00 -37.26
CA ARG A 139 21.00 13.14 -36.70
C ARG A 139 20.70 13.34 -35.20
N PHE A 140 19.53 12.91 -34.73
CA PHE A 140 19.12 12.97 -33.33
C PHE A 140 19.53 11.73 -32.51
N SER A 141 20.23 10.77 -33.09
CA SER A 141 20.49 9.45 -32.47
C SER A 141 21.42 9.45 -31.24
N SER A 142 22.12 10.54 -30.93
CA SER A 142 22.97 10.62 -29.74
C SER A 142 22.20 11.09 -28.52
N LEU A 143 22.49 10.51 -27.35
CA LEU A 143 21.82 10.89 -26.11
C LEU A 143 22.04 12.38 -25.77
N VAL A 144 23.22 12.94 -26.06
CA VAL A 144 23.52 14.36 -25.85
C VAL A 144 22.55 15.28 -26.62
N VAL A 145 22.32 14.98 -27.90
CA VAL A 145 21.37 15.75 -28.73
C VAL A 145 19.95 15.60 -28.21
N LEU A 146 19.55 14.39 -27.79
CA LEU A 146 18.22 14.15 -27.21
C LEU A 146 18.02 14.95 -25.91
N LYS A 147 19.03 15.03 -25.03
CA LYS A 147 18.94 15.88 -23.81
C LYS A 147 18.66 17.33 -24.15
N SER A 148 19.44 17.91 -25.07
CA SER A 148 19.23 19.30 -25.50
C SER A 148 17.91 19.50 -26.24
N LEU A 149 17.41 18.48 -26.94
CA LEU A 149 16.10 18.50 -27.54
C LEU A 149 15.00 18.64 -26.48
N LEU A 150 15.07 17.86 -25.39
CA LEU A 150 14.11 17.94 -24.30
C LEU A 150 14.01 19.35 -23.70
N ASP A 151 15.14 20.00 -23.46
CA ASP A 151 15.20 21.38 -22.94
C ASP A 151 14.57 22.42 -23.88
N LYS A 152 14.63 22.16 -25.20
CA LYS A 152 14.04 23.02 -26.25
C LYS A 152 12.55 22.75 -26.44
N THR A 153 12.09 21.55 -26.10
CA THR A 153 10.69 21.13 -26.24
C THR A 153 9.94 21.05 -24.92
N GLU A 154 10.48 21.60 -23.82
CA GLU A 154 9.88 21.51 -22.47
C GLU A 154 8.44 22.07 -22.38
N MET A 155 8.07 22.97 -23.29
CA MET A 155 6.74 23.57 -23.37
C MET A 155 5.73 22.74 -24.19
N LEU A 156 6.16 21.62 -24.77
CA LEU A 156 5.29 20.66 -25.46
C LEU A 156 4.78 19.60 -24.48
N HIS A 157 3.48 19.32 -24.49
CA HIS A 157 2.84 18.55 -23.42
C HIS A 157 2.86 17.03 -23.64
N GLY A 158 2.60 16.58 -24.87
CA GLY A 158 2.58 15.18 -25.30
C GLY A 158 3.88 14.71 -25.99
N PHE A 159 4.66 15.65 -26.54
CA PHE A 159 5.88 15.36 -27.32
C PHE A 159 6.83 14.36 -26.64
N TYR A 160 7.08 14.53 -25.34
CA TYR A 160 7.98 13.66 -24.59
C TYR A 160 7.55 12.18 -24.59
N ALA A 161 6.25 11.93 -24.39
CA ALA A 161 5.70 10.58 -24.37
C ALA A 161 5.76 9.94 -25.76
N ASP A 162 5.37 10.70 -26.78
CA ASP A 162 5.44 10.26 -28.18
C ASP A 162 6.88 9.98 -28.62
N LEU A 163 7.83 10.83 -28.22
CA LEU A 163 9.25 10.63 -28.55
C LEU A 163 9.76 9.31 -27.95
N ILE A 164 9.53 9.08 -26.66
CA ILE A 164 9.94 7.84 -25.98
C ILE A 164 9.33 6.61 -26.66
N GLU A 165 8.04 6.66 -27.01
CA GLU A 165 7.34 5.55 -27.66
C GLU A 165 7.96 5.24 -29.03
N ASN A 166 8.38 6.25 -29.78
CA ASN A 166 8.84 6.11 -31.16
C ASN A 166 10.36 5.96 -31.36
N LEU A 167 11.18 6.22 -30.34
CA LEU A 167 12.65 6.09 -30.45
C LEU A 167 13.07 4.69 -30.97
N PRO A 168 13.92 4.58 -32.02
CA PRO A 168 14.38 3.30 -32.52
C PRO A 168 15.21 2.54 -31.49
N ILE A 169 14.97 1.23 -31.36
CA ILE A 169 15.75 0.37 -30.46
C ILE A 169 17.24 0.37 -30.82
N ASP A 170 17.57 0.47 -32.11
CA ASP A 170 18.95 0.48 -32.61
C ASP A 170 19.74 1.70 -32.11
N TRP A 171 19.10 2.84 -31.83
CA TRP A 171 19.78 4.01 -31.26
C TRP A 171 20.28 3.74 -29.85
N VAL A 172 19.52 2.95 -29.10
CA VAL A 172 19.87 2.52 -27.74
C VAL A 172 20.96 1.43 -27.81
N LEU A 173 20.75 0.39 -28.61
CA LEU A 173 21.66 -0.77 -28.67
C LEU A 173 23.04 -0.41 -29.22
N ASN A 174 23.12 0.41 -30.27
CA ASN A 174 24.40 0.79 -30.89
C ASN A 174 25.26 1.69 -29.99
N LYS A 175 24.64 2.35 -28.99
CA LYS A 175 25.31 3.28 -28.07
C LYS A 175 25.02 2.93 -26.62
N LYS A 176 24.90 1.64 -26.28
CA LYS A 176 24.46 1.17 -24.95
C LYS A 176 25.16 1.88 -23.79
N GLU A 177 26.47 2.11 -23.90
CA GLU A 177 27.29 2.73 -22.86
C GLU A 177 26.86 4.18 -22.57
N GLU A 178 26.39 4.94 -23.57
CA GLU A 178 25.85 6.28 -23.34
C GLU A 178 24.58 6.26 -22.47
N TRP A 179 23.77 5.20 -22.59
CA TRP A 179 22.48 5.08 -21.92
C TRP A 179 22.57 4.49 -20.52
N VAL A 180 23.52 3.57 -20.26
CA VAL A 180 23.61 2.87 -18.96
C VAL A 180 24.66 3.44 -18.02
N ASN A 181 25.62 4.24 -18.53
CA ASN A 181 26.76 4.69 -17.74
C ASN A 181 26.40 5.92 -16.88
N ILE A 182 26.68 5.81 -15.58
CA ILE A 182 26.37 6.84 -14.59
C ILE A 182 27.68 7.34 -13.97
N ASN A 183 28.22 8.42 -14.55
CA ASN A 183 29.48 9.05 -14.12
C ASN A 183 29.25 10.41 -13.45
N VAL A 184 28.21 10.48 -12.61
CA VAL A 184 27.91 11.68 -11.82
C VAL A 184 27.76 11.29 -10.35
N SER A 185 27.93 12.25 -9.46
CA SER A 185 27.70 12.03 -8.03
C SER A 185 26.20 11.85 -7.74
N PRO A 186 25.83 11.11 -6.68
CA PRO A 186 24.42 10.80 -6.37
C PRO A 186 23.49 12.03 -6.28
N ASP A 187 23.99 13.15 -5.76
CA ASP A 187 23.26 14.43 -5.67
C ASP A 187 22.86 14.98 -7.06
N LYS A 188 23.64 14.69 -8.10
CA LYS A 188 23.34 15.11 -9.48
C LYS A 188 22.33 14.22 -10.19
N LEU A 189 22.02 13.05 -9.64
CA LEU A 189 21.01 12.15 -10.20
C LEU A 189 19.59 12.64 -9.92
N LEU A 190 19.43 13.51 -8.93
CA LEU A 190 18.14 13.90 -8.39
C LEU A 190 17.80 15.34 -8.77
N ASP A 191 16.51 15.63 -8.89
CA ASP A 191 16.05 16.99 -9.00
C ASP A 191 16.32 17.76 -7.69
N ALA A 192 16.48 19.09 -7.81
CA ALA A 192 16.72 19.98 -6.68
C ALA A 192 15.51 20.04 -5.72
N VAL A 193 15.36 19.02 -4.89
CA VAL A 193 14.47 19.04 -3.73
C VAL A 193 15.22 19.72 -2.59
N ARG A 194 14.63 20.77 -2.01
CA ARG A 194 15.25 21.63 -0.96
C ARG A 194 15.85 20.88 0.25
N THR A 195 15.61 19.59 0.39
CA THR A 195 15.87 18.79 1.60
C THR A 195 17.05 17.82 1.51
N TYR A 196 17.59 17.55 0.31
CA TYR A 196 18.57 16.49 0.10
C TYR A 196 19.80 17.01 -0.65
N ASP A 197 20.74 17.58 0.09
CA ASP A 197 22.03 18.02 -0.42
C ASP A 197 23.08 16.89 -0.38
N LYS A 198 24.33 17.22 -0.74
CA LYS A 198 25.46 16.29 -0.70
C LYS A 198 25.76 15.76 0.72
N GLU A 199 25.48 16.54 1.76
CA GLU A 199 25.73 16.13 3.15
C GLU A 199 24.75 15.03 3.59
N PHE A 200 23.51 15.08 3.12
CA PHE A 200 22.53 14.01 3.33
C PHE A 200 23.05 12.66 2.80
N PHE A 201 23.55 12.60 1.56
CA PHE A 201 24.02 11.34 0.96
C PHE A 201 25.26 10.78 1.65
N ASN A 202 26.19 11.65 2.05
CA ASN A 202 27.34 11.23 2.86
C ASN A 202 26.90 10.65 4.22
N GLY A 203 25.88 11.23 4.86
CA GLY A 203 25.28 10.71 6.08
C GLY A 203 24.55 9.37 5.84
N TYR A 204 23.86 9.26 4.71
CA TYR A 204 23.10 8.07 4.32
C TYR A 204 24.01 6.85 4.06
N GLU A 205 25.08 6.98 3.28
CA GLU A 205 26.02 5.88 3.03
C GLU A 205 26.62 5.33 4.33
N ASN A 206 27.01 6.25 5.22
CA ASN A 206 27.48 5.90 6.56
C ASN A 206 26.41 5.20 7.40
N SER A 207 25.16 5.64 7.31
CA SER A 207 24.04 5.05 8.04
C SER A 207 23.72 3.64 7.55
N ILE A 208 23.68 3.43 6.22
CA ILE A 208 23.46 2.11 5.61
C ILE A 208 24.52 1.10 5.99
N SER A 209 25.78 1.53 6.03
CA SER A 209 26.88 0.62 6.39
C SER A 209 26.74 0.06 7.82
N LYS A 210 26.02 0.77 8.69
CA LYS A 210 25.78 0.42 10.10
C LYS A 210 24.46 -0.32 10.31
N LEU A 211 23.60 -0.43 9.30
CA LEU A 211 22.32 -1.13 9.44
C LEU A 211 22.55 -2.64 9.62
N PRO A 212 21.86 -3.28 10.56
CA PRO A 212 21.91 -4.73 10.72
C PRO A 212 21.37 -5.41 9.45
N LYS A 213 22.13 -6.40 8.94
CA LYS A 213 21.81 -7.14 7.71
C LYS A 213 21.16 -8.50 7.99
N GLU A 214 20.76 -8.75 9.23
CA GLU A 214 20.18 -10.02 9.69
C GLU A 214 18.79 -10.23 9.07
N ASN A 215 17.95 -9.19 9.08
CA ASN A 215 16.68 -9.17 8.36
C ASN A 215 16.85 -8.37 7.06
N LEU A 216 16.92 -9.09 5.93
CA LEU A 216 17.13 -8.46 4.63
C LEU A 216 16.00 -7.50 4.23
N TRP A 217 14.75 -7.85 4.54
CA TRP A 217 13.61 -6.99 4.26
C TRP A 217 13.63 -5.74 5.14
N GLY A 218 13.91 -5.89 6.44
CA GLY A 218 14.11 -4.76 7.35
C GLY A 218 15.25 -3.83 6.90
N PHE A 219 16.35 -4.40 6.39
CA PHE A 219 17.41 -3.62 5.75
C PHE A 219 16.90 -2.87 4.52
N ALA A 220 16.18 -3.55 3.61
CA ALA A 220 15.64 -2.92 2.40
C ALA A 220 14.70 -1.75 2.75
N GLN A 221 13.77 -1.95 3.69
CA GLN A 221 12.84 -0.91 4.14
C GLN A 221 13.56 0.31 4.72
N GLU A 222 14.54 0.12 5.59
CA GLU A 222 15.26 1.26 6.18
C GLU A 222 16.16 1.94 5.16
N ALA A 223 16.78 1.17 4.26
CA ALA A 223 17.60 1.70 3.18
C ALA A 223 16.79 2.52 2.15
N THR A 224 15.48 2.27 2.01
CA THR A 224 14.60 2.99 1.06
C THR A 224 13.61 3.94 1.74
N ARG A 225 13.58 4.05 3.06
CA ARG A 225 12.57 4.79 3.85
C ARG A 225 12.19 6.20 3.38
N HIS A 226 13.09 6.90 2.70
CA HIS A 226 12.90 8.28 2.23
C HIS A 226 12.87 8.42 0.71
N SER A 227 12.79 7.32 -0.03
CA SER A 227 12.76 7.33 -1.50
C SER A 227 11.57 8.13 -2.05
N ASP A 228 10.41 8.07 -1.42
CA ASP A 228 9.19 8.84 -1.76
C ASP A 228 9.38 10.36 -1.79
N TYR A 229 10.43 10.87 -1.17
CA TYR A 229 10.72 12.30 -1.11
C TYR A 229 11.80 12.76 -2.08
N ILE A 230 12.37 11.84 -2.87
CA ILE A 230 13.36 12.15 -3.89
C ILE A 230 12.86 11.69 -5.27
N MET A 231 13.32 12.37 -6.32
CA MET A 231 13.00 12.02 -7.69
C MET A 231 14.24 12.13 -8.56
N LEU A 232 14.38 11.20 -9.51
CA LEU A 232 15.37 11.36 -10.56
C LEU A 232 15.14 12.67 -11.30
N ASN A 233 16.22 13.32 -11.69
CA ASN A 233 16.13 14.51 -12.52
C ASN A 233 15.56 14.18 -13.91
N HIS A 234 15.22 15.23 -14.67
CA HIS A 234 14.63 15.08 -16.01
C HIS A 234 15.46 14.19 -16.96
N GLU A 235 16.79 14.28 -16.91
CA GLU A 235 17.69 13.47 -17.75
C GLU A 235 17.60 11.97 -17.41
N PHE A 236 17.81 11.60 -16.15
CA PHE A 236 17.84 10.19 -15.75
C PHE A 236 16.43 9.58 -15.74
N SER A 237 15.41 10.39 -15.50
CA SER A 237 14.02 10.01 -15.70
C SER A 237 13.75 9.63 -17.16
N PHE A 238 14.24 10.44 -18.11
CA PHE A 238 14.14 10.14 -19.55
C PHE A 238 14.88 8.86 -19.95
N ILE A 239 16.12 8.72 -19.51
CA ILE A 239 16.92 7.50 -19.78
C ILE A 239 16.15 6.27 -19.26
N SER A 240 15.69 6.31 -18.02
CA SER A 240 14.88 5.22 -17.43
C SER A 240 13.62 4.93 -18.25
N SER A 241 12.87 5.97 -18.64
CA SER A 241 11.65 5.84 -19.44
C SER A 241 11.90 5.20 -20.81
N VAL A 242 12.99 5.57 -21.49
CA VAL A 242 13.33 4.96 -22.78
C VAL A 242 13.74 3.51 -22.57
N LEU A 243 14.67 3.24 -21.65
CA LEU A 243 15.24 1.92 -21.46
C LEU A 243 14.20 0.87 -21.07
N ILE A 244 13.27 1.18 -20.16
CA ILE A 244 12.27 0.18 -19.71
C ILE A 244 11.37 -0.30 -20.87
N ARG A 245 11.09 0.58 -21.84
CA ARG A 245 10.25 0.27 -23.01
C ARG A 245 11.02 -0.39 -24.15
N LYS A 246 12.31 -0.08 -24.31
CA LYS A 246 13.12 -0.53 -25.46
C LYS A 246 13.91 -1.79 -25.15
N ASP A 247 14.57 -1.83 -23.99
CA ASP A 247 15.33 -3.00 -23.54
C ASP A 247 15.44 -3.04 -22.02
N ILE A 248 14.65 -3.91 -21.41
CA ILE A 248 14.62 -4.10 -19.96
C ILE A 248 15.93 -4.68 -19.38
N SER A 249 16.79 -5.35 -20.18
CA SER A 249 18.12 -5.74 -19.70
C SER A 249 19.03 -4.54 -19.56
N LEU A 250 19.04 -3.62 -20.54
CA LEU A 250 19.77 -2.37 -20.41
C LEU A 250 19.19 -1.48 -19.31
N TRP A 251 17.87 -1.51 -19.10
CA TRP A 251 17.25 -0.83 -17.96
C TRP A 251 17.76 -1.37 -16.62
N ILE A 252 17.89 -2.69 -16.46
CA ILE A 252 18.46 -3.31 -15.25
C ILE A 252 19.92 -2.87 -15.06
N GLU A 253 20.70 -2.82 -16.13
CA GLU A 253 22.11 -2.36 -16.07
C GLU A 253 22.20 -0.89 -15.63
N PHE A 254 21.37 -0.01 -16.21
CA PHE A 254 21.24 1.38 -15.79
C PHE A 254 20.84 1.50 -14.31
N TRP A 255 19.82 0.75 -13.90
CA TRP A 255 19.30 0.76 -12.54
C TRP A 255 20.31 0.25 -11.51
N ASP A 256 21.06 -0.80 -11.84
CA ASP A 256 22.16 -1.31 -11.03
C ASP A 256 23.30 -0.27 -10.88
N ASN A 257 23.59 0.49 -11.94
CA ASN A 257 24.60 1.55 -11.93
C ASN A 257 24.22 2.79 -11.06
N LEU A 258 22.97 2.90 -10.58
CA LEU A 258 22.56 3.93 -9.60
C LEU A 258 23.15 3.68 -8.19
N LYS A 259 23.55 2.44 -7.89
CA LYS A 259 24.25 1.96 -6.68
C LYS A 259 23.52 2.08 -5.34
N LEU A 260 22.88 3.21 -5.05
CA LEU A 260 22.26 3.48 -3.75
C LEU A 260 20.82 2.97 -3.71
N PRO A 261 20.42 2.14 -2.72
CA PRO A 261 19.07 1.60 -2.64
C PRO A 261 17.96 2.65 -2.66
N ILE A 262 18.15 3.79 -1.99
CA ILE A 262 17.16 4.89 -1.99
C ILE A 262 16.93 5.47 -3.39
N ILE A 263 17.98 5.59 -4.20
CA ILE A 263 17.90 6.09 -5.59
C ILE A 263 17.36 4.99 -6.51
N GLN A 264 17.75 3.74 -6.29
CA GLN A 264 17.19 2.58 -7.00
C GLN A 264 15.68 2.46 -6.77
N ASP A 265 15.21 2.69 -5.56
CA ASP A 265 13.78 2.66 -5.24
C ASP A 265 13.04 3.86 -5.84
N CYS A 266 13.62 5.07 -5.81
CA CYS A 266 12.93 6.27 -6.32
C CYS A 266 12.63 6.24 -7.83
N VAL A 267 13.33 5.40 -8.61
CA VAL A 267 13.05 5.24 -10.05
C VAL A 267 11.61 4.76 -10.30
N PHE A 268 11.05 3.95 -9.40
CA PHE A 268 9.69 3.41 -9.50
C PHE A 268 8.60 4.44 -9.14
N ILE A 269 8.98 5.52 -8.44
CA ILE A 269 8.07 6.57 -7.95
C ILE A 269 7.67 7.52 -9.07
N SER A 270 8.49 7.61 -10.13
CA SER A 270 8.10 8.23 -11.38
C SER A 270 6.88 7.51 -11.94
N SER A 271 5.72 8.15 -11.85
CA SER A 271 4.38 7.60 -12.06
C SER A 271 4.09 7.13 -13.51
N LEU A 272 5.12 6.99 -14.34
CA LEU A 272 5.08 6.81 -15.79
C LEU A 272 5.89 5.64 -16.33
N ASN A 273 6.67 4.94 -15.50
CA ASN A 273 7.68 4.01 -16.03
C ASN A 273 7.28 2.53 -16.00
N PHE A 274 6.32 2.12 -15.18
CA PHE A 274 6.04 0.69 -14.98
C PHE A 274 4.55 0.35 -15.01
N SER A 275 4.15 -0.36 -16.05
CA SER A 275 2.99 -1.23 -16.12
C SER A 275 3.18 -2.47 -15.24
N PRO A 276 2.09 -3.11 -14.79
CA PRO A 276 2.16 -4.35 -14.02
C PRO A 276 3.01 -5.46 -14.68
N LYS A 277 3.05 -5.51 -16.02
CA LYS A 277 3.84 -6.49 -16.77
C LYS A 277 5.34 -6.24 -16.66
N GLU A 278 5.78 -4.98 -16.61
CA GLU A 278 7.20 -4.65 -16.49
C GLU A 278 7.77 -5.12 -15.14
N TYR A 279 7.02 -5.02 -14.04
CA TYR A 279 7.43 -5.61 -12.76
C TYR A 279 7.67 -7.13 -12.84
N LEU A 280 6.80 -7.85 -13.56
CA LEU A 280 6.98 -9.30 -13.77
C LEU A 280 8.22 -9.60 -14.60
N GLN A 281 8.45 -8.83 -15.65
CA GLN A 281 9.62 -8.98 -16.51
C GLN A 281 10.91 -8.65 -15.75
N LEU A 282 10.90 -7.63 -14.89
CA LEU A 282 12.03 -7.29 -14.01
C LEU A 282 12.36 -8.45 -13.07
N ALA A 283 11.36 -8.93 -12.31
CA ALA A 283 11.56 -10.05 -11.38
C ALA A 283 12.07 -11.31 -12.12
N SER A 284 11.51 -11.60 -13.30
CA SER A 284 11.92 -12.74 -14.11
C SER A 284 13.34 -12.60 -14.67
N LYS A 285 13.74 -11.41 -15.15
CA LYS A 285 15.09 -11.18 -15.69
C LYS A 285 16.14 -11.16 -14.59
N LEU A 286 15.86 -10.52 -13.45
CA LEU A 286 16.77 -10.48 -12.30
C LEU A 286 17.04 -11.89 -11.73
N THR A 287 16.11 -12.83 -11.91
CA THR A 287 16.23 -14.22 -11.45
C THR A 287 16.71 -15.18 -12.53
N ASP A 288 17.05 -14.68 -13.73
CA ASP A 288 17.70 -15.46 -14.78
C ASP A 288 19.19 -15.64 -14.45
N GLU A 289 19.71 -16.86 -14.55
CA GLU A 289 21.11 -17.21 -14.28
C GLU A 289 22.11 -16.39 -15.10
N LYS A 290 21.70 -15.88 -16.26
CA LYS A 290 22.55 -15.07 -17.15
C LYS A 290 22.67 -13.62 -16.71
N THR A 291 21.78 -13.14 -15.84
CA THR A 291 21.78 -11.74 -15.42
C THR A 291 22.77 -11.55 -14.28
N VAL A 292 23.76 -10.67 -14.48
CA VAL A 292 24.74 -10.31 -13.47
C VAL A 292 24.51 -8.86 -13.05
N VAL A 293 24.29 -8.65 -11.75
CA VAL A 293 24.15 -7.33 -11.13
C VAL A 293 25.25 -7.13 -10.09
N LYS A 294 25.75 -5.89 -9.95
CA LYS A 294 26.79 -5.50 -8.98
C LYS A 294 26.18 -5.26 -7.59
N SER A 295 24.96 -4.72 -7.55
CA SER A 295 24.22 -4.50 -6.30
C SER A 295 23.72 -5.82 -5.71
N ASN A 296 23.26 -5.78 -4.46
CA ASN A 296 22.69 -6.97 -3.82
C ASN A 296 21.36 -7.37 -4.51
N LEU A 297 21.41 -8.42 -5.33
CA LEU A 297 20.27 -8.95 -6.09
C LEU A 297 19.02 -9.15 -5.22
N LYS A 298 19.18 -9.67 -4.00
CA LYS A 298 18.05 -9.94 -3.13
C LYS A 298 17.35 -8.65 -2.67
N VAL A 299 18.12 -7.59 -2.39
CA VAL A 299 17.58 -6.26 -2.06
C VAL A 299 16.85 -5.67 -3.27
N LEU A 300 17.42 -5.78 -4.47
CA LEU A 300 16.78 -5.34 -5.71
C LEU A 300 15.44 -6.04 -5.94
N LEU A 301 15.38 -7.36 -5.75
CA LEU A 301 14.13 -8.12 -5.88
C LEU A 301 13.06 -7.69 -4.85
N LEU A 302 13.46 -7.39 -3.62
CA LEU A 302 12.57 -6.87 -2.59
C LEU A 302 12.06 -5.46 -2.92
N ILE A 303 12.90 -4.59 -3.51
CA ILE A 303 12.49 -3.28 -4.03
C ILE A 303 11.41 -3.45 -5.12
N VAL A 304 11.63 -4.35 -6.08
CA VAL A 304 10.66 -4.63 -7.15
C VAL A 304 9.33 -5.14 -6.57
N ALA A 305 9.38 -6.06 -5.62
CA ALA A 305 8.20 -6.64 -4.97
C ALA A 305 7.40 -5.59 -4.18
N HIS A 306 8.09 -4.73 -3.43
CA HIS A 306 7.49 -3.62 -2.70
C HIS A 306 6.78 -2.63 -3.64
N ASN A 307 7.48 -2.19 -4.69
CA ASN A 307 6.92 -1.23 -5.64
C ASN A 307 5.75 -1.81 -6.43
N TYR A 308 5.77 -3.12 -6.74
CA TYR A 308 4.60 -3.78 -7.32
C TYR A 308 3.40 -3.74 -6.38
N PHE A 309 3.56 -4.06 -5.09
CA PHE A 309 2.48 -4.01 -4.11
C PHE A 309 1.86 -2.60 -4.03
N GLU A 310 2.71 -1.57 -3.91
CA GLU A 310 2.26 -0.17 -3.85
C GLU A 310 1.56 0.28 -5.14
N ALA A 311 2.12 -0.06 -6.31
CA ALA A 311 1.52 0.25 -7.61
C ALA A 311 0.17 -0.47 -7.80
N SER A 312 0.08 -1.73 -7.37
CA SER A 312 -1.12 -2.54 -7.43
C SER A 312 -2.23 -2.00 -6.54
N ASN A 313 -1.91 -1.64 -5.28
CA ASN A 313 -2.82 -0.99 -4.35
C ASN A 313 -3.34 0.34 -4.89
N LYS A 314 -2.44 1.22 -5.36
CA LYS A 314 -2.81 2.53 -5.95
C LYS A 314 -3.69 2.36 -7.19
N LEU A 315 -3.45 1.35 -8.02
CA LEU A 315 -4.28 1.07 -9.19
C LEU A 315 -5.69 0.59 -8.79
N THR A 316 -5.80 -0.32 -7.82
CA THR A 316 -7.11 -0.75 -7.29
C THR A 316 -7.86 0.42 -6.64
N GLU A 317 -7.17 1.30 -5.91
CA GLU A 317 -7.76 2.51 -5.34
C GLU A 317 -8.36 3.42 -6.41
N ARG A 318 -7.67 3.61 -7.55
CA ARG A 318 -8.20 4.40 -8.68
C ARG A 318 -9.45 3.78 -9.29
N PHE A 319 -9.47 2.46 -9.48
CA PHE A 319 -10.66 1.78 -10.01
C PHE A 319 -11.88 1.90 -9.11
N SER A 320 -11.68 2.10 -7.80
CA SER A 320 -12.77 2.20 -6.84
C SER A 320 -13.72 3.39 -7.09
N ILE A 321 -13.29 4.38 -7.89
CA ILE A 321 -14.12 5.52 -8.30
C ILE A 321 -15.30 5.06 -9.19
N TYR A 322 -15.13 4.00 -9.99
CA TYR A 322 -16.16 3.52 -10.90
C TYR A 322 -17.29 2.73 -10.22
N GLU A 323 -17.09 2.33 -8.96
CA GLU A 323 -18.13 1.70 -8.16
C GLU A 323 -19.05 2.73 -7.47
N ASP A 324 -18.68 4.02 -7.52
CA ASP A 324 -19.46 5.10 -6.90
C ASP A 324 -20.62 5.52 -7.81
N SER A 325 -21.80 4.95 -7.56
CA SER A 325 -23.01 5.23 -8.34
C SER A 325 -23.45 6.69 -8.28
N GLU A 326 -23.07 7.46 -7.26
CA GLU A 326 -23.43 8.87 -7.15
C GLU A 326 -22.70 9.74 -8.18
N ARG A 327 -21.55 9.25 -8.67
CA ARG A 327 -20.77 9.92 -9.73
C ARG A 327 -21.24 9.54 -11.13
N LYS A 328 -22.04 8.48 -11.27
CA LYS A 328 -22.58 8.01 -12.55
C LYS A 328 -23.79 8.88 -12.95
N ASN A 329 -23.77 9.41 -14.16
CA ASN A 329 -24.87 10.13 -14.79
C ASN A 329 -24.94 9.82 -16.29
N GLU A 330 -26.00 10.27 -16.96
CA GLU A 330 -26.24 9.98 -18.38
C GLU A 330 -25.06 10.39 -19.30
N ARG A 331 -24.28 11.41 -18.93
CA ARG A 331 -23.15 11.89 -19.75
C ARG A 331 -21.90 11.03 -19.61
N ASN A 332 -21.74 10.30 -18.51
CA ASN A 332 -20.53 9.52 -18.23
C ASN A 332 -20.79 8.01 -18.06
N GLU A 333 -22.02 7.54 -18.28
CA GLU A 333 -22.43 6.14 -18.12
C GLU A 333 -21.52 5.15 -18.86
N GLN A 334 -21.25 5.37 -20.14
CA GLN A 334 -20.39 4.49 -20.94
C GLN A 334 -18.96 4.39 -20.41
N PHE A 335 -18.47 5.41 -19.70
CA PHE A 335 -17.15 5.40 -19.08
C PHE A 335 -17.14 4.63 -17.76
N PHE A 336 -18.21 4.75 -16.97
CA PHE A 336 -18.40 3.95 -15.77
C PHE A 336 -18.48 2.46 -16.12
N GLU A 337 -19.23 2.10 -17.16
CA GLU A 337 -19.34 0.73 -17.65
C GLU A 337 -17.98 0.16 -18.06
N LYS A 338 -17.22 0.88 -18.90
CA LYS A 338 -15.87 0.49 -19.28
C LYS A 338 -14.90 0.43 -18.10
N GLY A 339 -15.02 1.35 -17.15
CA GLY A 339 -14.22 1.38 -15.92
C GLY A 339 -14.44 0.12 -15.09
N ILE A 340 -15.70 -0.29 -14.91
CA ILE A 340 -16.07 -1.53 -14.22
C ILE A 340 -15.53 -2.76 -14.97
N GLU A 341 -15.67 -2.82 -16.30
CA GLU A 341 -15.09 -3.91 -17.10
C GLU A 341 -13.58 -4.04 -16.89
N LYS A 342 -12.86 -2.90 -16.91
CA LYS A 342 -11.41 -2.88 -16.67
C LYS A 342 -11.02 -3.21 -15.24
N GLN A 343 -11.84 -2.83 -14.27
CA GLN A 343 -11.65 -3.21 -12.89
C GLN A 343 -11.75 -4.73 -12.71
N ILE A 344 -12.75 -5.38 -13.32
CA ILE A 344 -12.91 -6.83 -13.30
C ILE A 344 -11.69 -7.52 -13.93
N GLU A 345 -11.25 -7.04 -15.12
CA GLU A 345 -10.03 -7.52 -15.78
C GLU A 345 -8.79 -7.38 -14.87
N TRP A 346 -8.69 -6.24 -14.18
CA TRP A 346 -7.58 -5.96 -13.27
C TRP A 346 -7.58 -6.89 -12.06
N ILE A 347 -8.72 -7.15 -11.42
CA ILE A 347 -8.81 -8.04 -10.25
C ILE A 347 -8.28 -9.44 -10.59
N GLU A 348 -8.67 -9.98 -11.75
CA GLU A 348 -8.19 -11.29 -12.22
C GLU A 348 -6.70 -11.28 -12.59
N THR A 349 -6.25 -10.22 -13.26
CA THR A 349 -4.84 -10.06 -13.66
C THR A 349 -3.93 -9.90 -12.44
N LYS A 350 -4.34 -9.10 -11.47
CA LYS A 350 -3.61 -8.82 -10.23
C LYS A 350 -3.28 -10.09 -9.46
N LYS A 351 -4.23 -11.01 -9.33
CA LYS A 351 -4.03 -12.31 -8.68
C LYS A 351 -2.95 -13.14 -9.39
N LYS A 352 -3.01 -13.25 -10.71
CA LYS A 352 -2.00 -13.96 -11.52
C LYS A 352 -0.62 -13.32 -11.41
N ASN A 353 -0.57 -11.99 -11.36
CA ASN A 353 0.69 -11.27 -11.22
C ASN A 353 1.36 -11.53 -9.87
N TYR A 354 0.61 -11.55 -8.75
CA TYR A 354 1.17 -11.94 -7.45
C TYR A 354 1.71 -13.36 -7.46
N GLU A 355 1.02 -14.30 -8.10
CA GLU A 355 1.53 -15.68 -8.27
C GLU A 355 2.88 -15.68 -8.99
N ASN A 356 3.00 -14.95 -10.10
CA ASN A 356 4.22 -14.88 -10.90
C ASN A 356 5.38 -14.19 -10.16
N ILE A 357 5.10 -13.13 -9.41
CA ILE A 357 6.11 -12.43 -8.60
C ILE A 357 6.64 -13.37 -7.52
N ILE A 358 5.76 -13.99 -6.73
CA ILE A 358 6.17 -14.92 -5.68
C ILE A 358 6.99 -16.07 -6.27
N GLN A 359 6.58 -16.63 -7.41
CA GLN A 359 7.34 -17.69 -8.09
C GLN A 359 8.72 -17.22 -8.55
N SER A 360 8.84 -15.99 -9.06
CA SER A 360 10.13 -15.43 -9.47
C SER A 360 11.02 -15.20 -8.25
N LEU A 361 10.49 -14.61 -7.18
CA LEU A 361 11.22 -14.37 -5.93
C LEU A 361 11.77 -15.67 -5.33
N LYS A 362 11.01 -16.76 -5.34
CA LYS A 362 11.45 -18.08 -4.84
C LYS A 362 12.69 -18.65 -5.52
N LYS A 363 13.05 -18.16 -6.72
CA LYS A 363 14.28 -18.60 -7.41
C LYS A 363 15.55 -18.05 -6.76
N ALA A 364 15.46 -16.94 -6.03
CA ALA A 364 16.62 -16.23 -5.48
C ALA A 364 16.51 -15.91 -3.97
N LEU A 365 15.29 -15.83 -3.44
CA LEU A 365 15.00 -15.59 -2.04
C LEU A 365 14.60 -16.89 -1.33
N SER A 366 14.99 -17.00 -0.07
CA SER A 366 14.47 -18.02 0.85
C SER A 366 13.00 -17.73 1.20
N ASN A 367 12.28 -18.76 1.65
CA ASN A 367 10.89 -18.58 2.09
C ASN A 367 10.77 -17.60 3.26
N SER A 368 11.75 -17.57 4.17
CA SER A 368 11.80 -16.59 5.26
C SER A 368 11.86 -15.16 4.74
N GLU A 369 12.77 -14.87 3.81
CA GLU A 369 12.91 -13.52 3.22
C GLU A 369 11.62 -13.08 2.49
N ILE A 370 10.91 -14.00 1.85
CA ILE A 370 9.61 -13.72 1.20
C ILE A 370 8.51 -13.48 2.24
N GLU A 371 8.47 -14.29 3.31
CA GLU A 371 7.51 -14.17 4.40
C GLU A 371 7.69 -12.83 5.14
N ASP A 372 8.92 -12.39 5.34
CA ASP A 372 9.24 -11.11 5.97
C ASP A 372 8.65 -9.94 5.20
N TRP A 373 8.77 -9.97 3.87
CA TRP A 373 8.10 -9.00 3.00
C TRP A 373 6.58 -9.07 3.14
N ILE A 374 5.98 -10.25 2.95
CA ILE A 374 4.52 -10.44 2.94
C ILE A 374 3.86 -10.04 4.26
N PHE A 375 4.44 -10.43 5.39
CA PHE A 375 3.86 -10.19 6.72
C PHE A 375 4.33 -8.90 7.36
N SER A 376 5.05 -8.04 6.64
CA SER A 376 5.40 -6.70 7.13
C SER A 376 4.25 -5.69 7.05
N TYR A 377 3.27 -5.94 6.16
CA TYR A 377 2.17 -5.01 5.90
C TYR A 377 1.11 -5.09 7.00
N ARG A 378 1.01 -4.04 7.82
CA ARG A 378 0.02 -3.97 8.91
C ARG A 378 -1.36 -3.56 8.38
N PRO A 379 -2.47 -4.22 8.78
CA PRO A 379 -3.80 -3.86 8.31
C PRO A 379 -4.17 -2.49 8.90
N ARG A 380 -4.92 -1.69 8.14
CA ARG A 380 -5.38 -0.36 8.56
C ARG A 380 -6.77 -0.51 9.20
N ILE A 381 -7.00 0.20 10.31
CA ILE A 381 -8.30 0.14 11.00
C ILE A 381 -9.35 0.81 10.12
N ASN A 382 -10.49 0.13 9.94
CA ASN A 382 -11.65 0.68 9.26
C ASN A 382 -12.35 1.69 10.20
N SER A 383 -12.03 2.98 10.07
CA SER A 383 -12.96 4.02 10.51
C SER A 383 -14.09 4.12 9.49
N ARG A 384 -15.28 4.55 9.91
CA ARG A 384 -16.55 4.50 9.15
C ARG A 384 -16.55 5.26 7.79
N GLN A 385 -15.42 5.79 7.30
CA GLN A 385 -15.38 6.72 6.17
C GLN A 385 -14.28 6.47 5.10
N TYR A 386 -13.49 5.39 5.12
CA TYR A 386 -12.38 5.25 4.15
C TYR A 386 -12.31 3.92 3.40
N LYS A 387 -12.88 3.91 2.18
CA LYS A 387 -12.68 2.91 1.11
C LYS A 387 -11.21 2.56 0.81
N PRO A 388 -10.22 3.49 0.92
CA PRO A 388 -8.81 3.16 0.73
C PRO A 388 -8.25 2.14 1.73
N ASN A 389 -8.74 2.11 2.97
CA ASN A 389 -8.26 1.14 3.98
C ASN A 389 -8.76 -0.27 3.66
N ASP A 390 -10.01 -0.41 3.21
CA ASP A 390 -10.58 -1.69 2.77
C ASP A 390 -9.80 -2.26 1.58
N ILE A 391 -9.46 -1.41 0.60
CA ILE A 391 -8.68 -1.79 -0.57
C ILE A 391 -7.29 -2.28 -0.15
N TYR A 392 -6.59 -1.51 0.68
CA TYR A 392 -5.26 -1.88 1.17
C TYR A 392 -5.28 -3.20 1.97
N ASN A 393 -6.27 -3.38 2.85
CA ASN A 393 -6.45 -4.62 3.61
C ASN A 393 -6.78 -5.81 2.69
N SER A 394 -7.58 -5.60 1.65
CA SER A 394 -7.88 -6.61 0.64
C SER A 394 -6.63 -7.03 -0.16
N GLU A 395 -5.71 -6.09 -0.37
CA GLU A 395 -4.44 -6.33 -1.05
C GLU A 395 -3.53 -7.24 -0.23
N ILE A 396 -3.39 -6.96 1.07
CA ILE A 396 -2.66 -7.83 2.02
C ILE A 396 -3.26 -9.24 2.03
N LYS A 397 -4.60 -9.32 2.09
CA LYS A 397 -5.31 -10.60 2.09
C LYS A 397 -5.05 -11.40 0.80
N LEU A 398 -5.11 -10.73 -0.36
CA LEU A 398 -4.82 -11.39 -1.64
C LEU A 398 -3.37 -11.90 -1.69
N LEU A 399 -2.41 -11.09 -1.25
CA LEU A 399 -0.99 -11.48 -1.22
C LEU A 399 -0.77 -12.71 -0.33
N THR A 400 -1.31 -12.70 0.88
CA THR A 400 -1.17 -13.81 1.85
C THR A 400 -1.88 -15.08 1.38
N GLU A 401 -3.10 -15.00 0.84
CA GLU A 401 -3.81 -16.15 0.26
C GLU A 401 -3.08 -16.75 -0.95
N THR A 402 -2.49 -15.89 -1.79
CA THR A 402 -1.72 -16.32 -2.96
C THR A 402 -0.46 -17.07 -2.54
N TYR A 403 0.26 -16.55 -1.54
CA TYR A 403 1.40 -17.24 -0.95
C TYR A 403 0.98 -18.57 -0.31
N LYS A 404 -0.12 -18.58 0.45
CA LYS A 404 -0.68 -19.80 1.05
C LYS A 404 -0.81 -20.92 0.01
N LYS A 405 -1.53 -20.66 -1.08
CA LYS A 405 -1.82 -21.65 -2.13
C LYS A 405 -0.58 -22.26 -2.79
N LYS A 406 0.55 -21.54 -2.78
CA LYS A 406 1.79 -21.96 -3.46
C LYS A 406 2.91 -22.39 -2.51
N SER A 407 2.72 -22.30 -1.19
CA SER A 407 3.79 -22.48 -0.19
C SER A 407 3.46 -23.43 0.96
N VAL A 408 2.30 -24.10 0.95
CA VAL A 408 1.83 -25.01 2.03
C VAL A 408 2.83 -26.10 2.42
N GLU A 409 3.68 -26.55 1.48
CA GLU A 409 4.62 -27.66 1.69
C GLU A 409 5.99 -27.25 2.23
N PHE A 410 6.33 -25.95 2.20
CA PHE A 410 7.70 -25.47 2.48
C PHE A 410 7.73 -24.28 3.46
N LEU A 411 6.88 -24.30 4.49
CA LEU A 411 6.87 -23.23 5.50
C LEU A 411 8.28 -23.08 6.10
N SER A 412 8.81 -21.86 6.09
CA SER A 412 10.00 -21.59 6.88
C SER A 412 9.58 -21.56 8.35
N LEU A 413 10.22 -22.33 9.21
CA LEU A 413 10.10 -22.12 10.66
C LEU A 413 11.12 -21.06 11.10
N ASP A 414 11.37 -20.06 10.25
CA ASP A 414 12.27 -18.96 10.59
C ASP A 414 11.49 -17.90 11.38
N LEU A 415 11.83 -17.81 12.66
CA LEU A 415 11.16 -17.02 13.67
C LEU A 415 11.87 -15.69 13.95
N GLN A 416 12.93 -15.33 13.22
CA GLN A 416 13.68 -14.09 13.48
C GLN A 416 12.84 -12.81 13.31
N SER A 417 11.80 -12.88 12.47
CA SER A 417 10.91 -11.78 12.06
C SER A 417 9.44 -12.00 12.45
N PHE A 418 9.21 -12.74 13.55
CA PHE A 418 7.88 -13.19 13.93
C PHE A 418 6.94 -12.03 14.32
N ASN A 419 5.66 -12.14 13.94
CA ASN A 419 4.60 -11.20 14.33
C ASN A 419 3.22 -11.91 14.34
N LEU A 420 2.16 -11.20 14.74
CA LEU A 420 0.81 -11.79 14.87
C LEU A 420 0.22 -12.27 13.53
N GLN A 421 0.52 -11.60 12.40
CA GLN A 421 0.01 -12.03 11.10
C GLN A 421 0.68 -13.33 10.65
N LYS A 422 2.01 -13.39 10.80
CA LYS A 422 2.81 -14.58 10.49
C LYS A 422 2.37 -15.76 11.38
N PHE A 423 2.10 -15.50 12.66
CA PHE A 423 1.51 -16.48 13.57
C PHE A 423 0.16 -17.02 13.08
N ASN A 424 -0.81 -16.13 12.82
CA ASN A 424 -2.14 -16.50 12.35
C ASN A 424 -2.07 -17.32 11.06
N PHE A 425 -1.21 -16.92 10.12
CA PHE A 425 -0.98 -17.63 8.88
C PHE A 425 -0.48 -19.05 9.12
N TYR A 426 0.56 -19.24 9.95
CA TYR A 426 1.07 -20.57 10.23
C TYR A 426 0.02 -21.47 10.86
N VAL A 427 -0.72 -20.97 11.86
CA VAL A 427 -1.79 -21.73 12.51
C VAL A 427 -2.85 -22.16 11.50
N GLU A 428 -3.27 -21.26 10.61
CA GLU A 428 -4.24 -21.57 9.56
C GLU A 428 -3.75 -22.65 8.58
N VAL A 429 -2.45 -22.66 8.27
CA VAL A 429 -1.86 -23.67 7.37
C VAL A 429 -1.72 -25.04 8.06
N ILE A 430 -1.36 -25.07 9.35
CA ILE A 430 -1.14 -26.31 10.08
C ILE A 430 -2.39 -26.83 10.80
N ARG A 431 -3.51 -26.11 10.79
CA ARG A 431 -4.74 -26.50 11.51
C ARG A 431 -5.21 -27.93 11.19
N HIS A 432 -4.85 -28.44 10.02
CA HIS A 432 -5.17 -29.79 9.56
C HIS A 432 -3.97 -30.76 9.55
N LYS A 433 -2.80 -30.31 10.03
CA LYS A 433 -1.57 -31.10 10.14
C LYS A 433 -1.33 -31.42 11.62
N GLU A 434 -1.39 -32.69 12.00
CA GLU A 434 -1.14 -33.15 13.37
C GLU A 434 0.36 -33.21 13.71
N ASP A 435 1.12 -32.16 13.41
CA ASP A 435 2.55 -32.09 13.73
C ASP A 435 2.78 -31.34 15.04
N LYS A 436 2.92 -32.12 16.12
CA LYS A 436 3.15 -31.59 17.48
C LYS A 436 4.43 -30.76 17.60
N ASN A 437 5.50 -31.11 16.87
CA ASN A 437 6.76 -30.37 16.96
C ASN A 437 6.63 -28.96 16.40
N ILE A 438 5.90 -28.82 15.28
CA ILE A 438 5.61 -27.51 14.68
C ILE A 438 4.73 -26.68 15.63
N LEU A 439 3.72 -27.28 16.25
CA LEU A 439 2.84 -26.60 17.20
C LEU A 439 3.60 -26.07 18.42
N SER A 440 4.51 -26.87 19.00
CA SER A 440 5.34 -26.41 20.13
C SER A 440 6.32 -25.31 19.71
N THR A 441 6.92 -25.42 18.52
CA THR A 441 7.81 -24.38 17.96
C THR A 441 7.06 -23.06 17.77
N LEU A 442 5.82 -23.09 17.26
CA LEU A 442 4.99 -21.89 17.10
C LEU A 442 4.54 -21.32 18.43
N LEU A 443 4.23 -22.16 19.42
CA LEU A 443 3.90 -21.70 20.77
C LEU A 443 5.08 -20.96 21.40
N GLU A 444 6.29 -21.50 21.27
CA GLU A 444 7.50 -20.84 21.74
C GLU A 444 7.72 -19.50 21.00
N ALA A 445 7.54 -19.49 19.67
CA ALA A 445 7.68 -18.29 18.85
C ALA A 445 6.75 -17.15 19.28
N ILE A 446 5.45 -17.44 19.43
CA ILE A 446 4.46 -16.43 19.83
C ILE A 446 4.73 -15.96 21.26
N THR A 447 5.14 -16.87 22.14
CA THR A 447 5.53 -16.53 23.52
C THR A 447 6.73 -15.58 23.55
N ASN A 448 7.75 -15.84 22.73
CA ASN A 448 8.93 -14.98 22.63
C ASN A 448 8.59 -13.62 22.00
N TYR A 449 7.73 -13.59 20.99
CA TYR A 449 7.24 -12.34 20.40
C TYR A 449 6.46 -11.49 21.39
N ILE A 450 5.48 -12.07 22.11
CA ILE A 450 4.71 -11.35 23.15
C ILE A 450 5.64 -10.83 24.25
N SER A 451 6.71 -11.56 24.59
CA SER A 451 7.70 -11.11 25.58
C SER A 451 8.50 -9.89 25.11
N SER A 452 8.69 -9.70 23.80
CA SER A 452 9.51 -8.63 23.22
C SER A 452 8.90 -7.22 23.34
N ASP A 453 9.73 -6.20 23.10
CA ASP A 453 9.30 -4.79 23.05
C ASP A 453 8.53 -4.43 21.76
N LYS A 454 8.54 -5.33 20.77
CA LYS A 454 7.83 -5.14 19.49
C LYS A 454 6.35 -5.51 19.60
N PHE A 455 5.96 -6.25 20.64
CA PHE A 455 4.57 -6.65 20.84
C PHE A 455 3.70 -5.43 21.18
N PHE A 456 2.60 -5.30 20.46
CA PHE A 456 1.58 -4.30 20.70
C PHE A 456 0.21 -4.94 20.56
N TRP A 457 -0.71 -4.58 21.45
CA TRP A 457 -2.12 -4.90 21.37
C TRP A 457 -2.91 -3.67 21.83
N ASP A 458 -3.86 -3.24 21.02
CA ASP A 458 -4.70 -2.08 21.33
C ASP A 458 -5.84 -2.38 22.30
N ARG A 459 -5.91 -3.62 22.82
CA ARG A 459 -6.96 -4.13 23.71
C ARG A 459 -8.32 -4.21 23.03
N THR A 460 -8.34 -4.46 21.73
CA THR A 460 -9.57 -4.74 20.98
C THR A 460 -9.56 -6.17 20.43
N TYR A 461 -10.72 -6.62 19.99
CA TYR A 461 -10.87 -7.85 19.21
C TYR A 461 -10.80 -7.59 17.70
N THR A 462 -10.12 -6.52 17.27
CA THR A 462 -9.89 -6.28 15.84
C THR A 462 -8.83 -7.22 15.29
N GLU A 463 -8.81 -7.44 13.98
CA GLU A 463 -7.72 -8.18 13.33
C GLU A 463 -6.42 -7.36 13.35
N PRO A 464 -5.24 -7.97 13.60
CA PRO A 464 -4.97 -9.41 13.63
C PRO A 464 -5.15 -10.09 15.01
N TYR A 465 -5.58 -9.36 16.04
CA TYR A 465 -5.58 -9.84 17.43
C TYR A 465 -6.57 -10.96 17.67
N TRP A 466 -7.78 -10.86 17.14
CA TRP A 466 -8.82 -11.87 17.35
C TRP A 466 -8.39 -13.25 16.83
N SER A 467 -7.90 -13.31 15.59
CA SER A 467 -7.35 -14.54 15.03
C SER A 467 -6.14 -15.06 15.82
N ALA A 468 -5.32 -14.18 16.39
CA ALA A 468 -4.17 -14.59 17.22
C ALA A 468 -4.61 -15.19 18.56
N LEU A 469 -5.60 -14.59 19.23
CA LEU A 469 -6.14 -15.13 20.48
C LEU A 469 -6.75 -16.53 20.23
N LYS A 470 -7.53 -16.70 19.16
CA LYS A 470 -8.09 -18.02 18.78
C LYS A 470 -7.02 -19.04 18.45
N SER A 471 -6.01 -18.61 17.70
CA SER A 471 -4.87 -19.44 17.32
C SER A 471 -4.05 -19.89 18.53
N LEU A 472 -3.89 -19.02 19.54
CA LEU A 472 -3.23 -19.37 20.79
C LEU A 472 -4.02 -20.43 21.56
N GLY A 473 -5.34 -20.24 21.72
CA GLY A 473 -6.22 -21.24 22.34
C GLY A 473 -6.19 -22.60 21.63
N PHE A 474 -6.21 -22.59 20.29
CA PHE A 474 -6.06 -23.80 19.48
C PHE A 474 -4.69 -24.48 19.69
N ILE A 475 -3.57 -23.77 19.58
CA ILE A 475 -2.24 -24.38 19.74
C ILE A 475 -2.06 -24.99 21.12
N ILE A 476 -2.52 -24.31 22.17
CA ILE A 476 -2.47 -24.83 23.54
C ILE A 476 -3.27 -26.14 23.64
N SER A 477 -4.44 -26.22 23.01
CA SER A 477 -5.29 -27.42 23.01
C SER A 477 -4.63 -28.65 22.39
N GLN A 478 -3.64 -28.44 21.53
CA GLN A 478 -2.94 -29.51 20.81
C GLN A 478 -1.62 -29.94 21.49
N GLN A 479 -1.23 -29.31 22.59
CA GLN A 479 -0.06 -29.72 23.37
C GLN A 479 -0.33 -31.02 24.14
N ASP A 480 0.73 -31.73 24.54
CA ASP A 480 0.58 -32.99 25.29
C ASP A 480 -0.12 -32.81 26.66
N ASN A 481 0.07 -31.64 27.28
CA ASN A 481 -0.62 -31.25 28.51
C ASN A 481 -1.14 -29.82 28.40
N PRO A 482 -2.31 -29.60 27.76
CA PRO A 482 -2.83 -28.28 27.46
C PRO A 482 -3.02 -27.40 28.71
N ILE A 483 -3.57 -27.98 29.77
CA ILE A 483 -3.88 -27.28 31.03
C ILE A 483 -2.61 -26.86 31.76
N GLN A 484 -1.61 -27.74 31.83
CA GLN A 484 -0.33 -27.40 32.42
C GLN A 484 0.38 -26.31 31.61
N THR A 485 0.38 -26.44 30.29
CA THR A 485 0.98 -25.45 29.38
C THR A 485 0.32 -24.07 29.54
N ALA A 486 -1.02 -24.03 29.63
CA ALA A 486 -1.75 -22.79 29.86
C ALA A 486 -1.37 -22.13 31.20
N LYS A 487 -1.24 -22.92 32.27
CA LYS A 487 -0.80 -22.44 33.59
C LYS A 487 0.62 -21.90 33.56
N GLU A 488 1.53 -22.56 32.85
CA GLU A 488 2.92 -22.11 32.68
C GLU A 488 3.00 -20.79 31.91
N LEU A 489 2.20 -20.63 30.85
CA LEU A 489 2.09 -19.37 30.11
C LEU A 489 1.56 -18.22 30.98
N ILE A 490 0.47 -18.46 31.72
CA ILE A 490 -0.07 -17.46 32.65
C ILE A 490 1.00 -17.05 33.66
N ASN A 491 1.70 -18.03 34.27
CA ASN A 491 2.74 -17.74 35.25
C ASN A 491 3.95 -17.00 34.65
N LYS A 492 4.31 -17.27 33.39
CA LYS A 492 5.42 -16.58 32.69
C LYS A 492 5.15 -15.09 32.51
N PHE A 493 3.91 -14.72 32.20
CA PHE A 493 3.51 -13.34 31.97
C PHE A 493 2.88 -12.66 33.18
N LYS A 494 2.69 -13.39 34.28
CA LYS A 494 2.11 -12.87 35.51
C LYS A 494 2.85 -11.63 35.98
N THR A 495 2.12 -10.53 36.08
CA THR A 495 2.67 -9.27 36.59
C THR A 495 2.66 -9.31 38.12
N ILE A 496 3.78 -8.96 38.76
CA ILE A 496 3.83 -8.77 40.21
C ILE A 496 3.93 -7.27 40.48
N HIS A 497 2.86 -6.69 41.01
CA HIS A 497 2.84 -5.30 41.41
C HIS A 497 3.73 -5.10 42.65
N GLN A 498 4.84 -4.37 42.51
CA GLN A 498 5.68 -3.97 43.64
C GLN A 498 5.70 -2.44 43.76
N GLY A 499 5.35 -1.93 44.94
CA GLY A 499 5.56 -0.53 45.33
C GLY A 499 4.30 0.35 45.35
N TRP A 500 4.32 1.38 46.20
CA TRP A 500 3.27 2.40 46.30
C TRP A 500 3.52 3.51 45.27
N ASN A 501 2.57 3.71 44.36
CA ASN A 501 2.40 4.92 43.53
C ASN A 501 3.65 5.34 42.71
N PRO A 502 4.04 4.58 41.66
CA PRO A 502 5.18 4.92 40.81
C PRO A 502 4.91 6.22 40.02
N SER A 503 5.92 7.08 39.89
CA SER A 503 5.82 8.33 39.12
C SER A 503 5.68 8.13 37.61
N LYS A 504 6.04 6.94 37.10
CA LYS A 504 5.81 6.46 35.73
C LYS A 504 5.51 4.97 35.76
N ILE A 505 4.43 4.56 35.11
CA ILE A 505 3.95 3.19 35.13
C ILE A 505 4.09 2.62 33.72
N ASP A 506 4.86 1.54 33.58
CA ASP A 506 4.90 0.76 32.35
C ASP A 506 3.73 -0.23 32.35
N PHE A 507 2.78 -0.01 31.43
CA PHE A 507 1.60 -0.86 31.27
C PHE A 507 1.85 -2.06 30.34
N SER A 508 3.02 -2.14 29.68
CA SER A 508 3.36 -3.21 28.75
C SER A 508 3.23 -4.62 29.36
N PRO A 509 3.69 -4.88 30.61
CA PRO A 509 3.50 -6.19 31.24
C PRO A 509 2.02 -6.57 31.41
N LEU A 510 1.17 -5.63 31.81
CA LEU A 510 -0.27 -5.86 31.98
C LEU A 510 -0.96 -6.18 30.66
N VAL A 511 -0.61 -5.47 29.59
CA VAL A 511 -1.14 -5.75 28.24
C VAL A 511 -0.76 -7.16 27.80
N LYS A 512 0.49 -7.59 28.05
CA LYS A 512 0.98 -8.92 27.71
C LYS A 512 0.27 -10.02 28.51
N GLU A 513 0.11 -9.83 29.81
CA GLU A 513 -0.62 -10.77 30.67
C GLU A 513 -2.09 -10.88 30.24
N SER A 514 -2.78 -9.76 30.06
CA SER A 514 -4.17 -9.74 29.61
C SER A 514 -4.34 -10.44 28.27
N PHE A 515 -3.42 -10.24 27.31
CA PHE A 515 -3.46 -10.92 26.01
C PHE A 515 -3.34 -12.45 26.17
N ILE A 516 -2.43 -12.92 27.03
CA ILE A 516 -2.26 -14.34 27.32
C ILE A 516 -3.51 -14.91 28.00
N CYS A 517 -4.04 -14.25 29.02
CA CYS A 517 -5.28 -14.66 29.67
C CYS A 517 -6.45 -14.72 28.68
N SER A 518 -6.54 -13.76 27.75
CA SER A 518 -7.56 -13.76 26.70
C SER A 518 -7.41 -14.95 25.74
N GLY A 519 -6.18 -15.27 25.30
CA GLY A 519 -5.96 -16.43 24.42
C GLY A 519 -6.18 -17.76 25.13
N VAL A 520 -5.81 -17.85 26.40
CA VAL A 520 -6.08 -19.02 27.25
C VAL A 520 -7.58 -19.18 27.51
N ALA A 521 -8.36 -18.10 27.65
CA ALA A 521 -9.82 -18.18 27.73
C ALA A 521 -10.44 -18.80 26.46
N LEU A 522 -9.80 -18.67 25.30
CA LEU A 522 -10.26 -19.31 24.06
C LEU A 522 -9.85 -20.79 23.94
N LEU A 523 -9.07 -21.32 24.90
CA LEU A 523 -8.87 -22.78 25.02
C LEU A 523 -10.21 -23.51 25.20
N PHE A 524 -11.19 -22.88 25.86
CA PHE A 524 -12.51 -23.46 26.09
C PHE A 524 -13.31 -23.73 24.80
N GLU A 525 -12.98 -23.08 23.67
CA GLU A 525 -13.55 -23.42 22.36
C GLU A 525 -13.10 -24.81 21.86
N ASN A 526 -12.03 -25.39 22.44
CA ASN A 526 -11.41 -26.65 22.01
C ASN A 526 -11.61 -27.74 23.09
N GLU A 527 -12.73 -28.45 23.04
CA GLU A 527 -13.08 -29.51 24.02
C GLU A 527 -12.00 -30.58 24.19
N SER A 528 -11.27 -30.91 23.12
CA SER A 528 -10.17 -31.89 23.15
C SER A 528 -9.00 -31.51 24.06
N GLY A 529 -8.91 -30.23 24.45
CA GLY A 529 -7.88 -29.74 25.36
C GLY A 529 -8.08 -30.16 26.83
N PHE A 530 -9.22 -30.76 27.17
CA PHE A 530 -9.57 -31.15 28.53
C PHE A 530 -9.79 -32.66 28.64
N LYS A 531 -9.23 -33.29 29.68
CA LYS A 531 -9.42 -34.72 29.97
C LYS A 531 -10.81 -35.07 30.46
N GLY A 532 -11.63 -34.07 30.77
CA GLY A 532 -13.02 -34.22 31.17
C GLY A 532 -13.59 -32.98 31.85
N ARG A 533 -14.87 -33.05 32.20
CA ARG A 533 -15.64 -31.93 32.76
C ARG A 533 -15.04 -31.35 34.05
N ASN A 534 -14.54 -32.20 34.95
CA ASN A 534 -13.96 -31.76 36.22
C ASN A 534 -12.68 -30.94 36.04
N GLU A 535 -11.84 -31.30 35.07
CA GLU A 535 -10.61 -30.56 34.77
C GLU A 535 -10.96 -29.21 34.11
N LYS A 536 -11.93 -29.21 33.19
CA LYS A 536 -12.49 -27.99 32.56
C LYS A 536 -13.06 -27.04 33.61
N GLU A 537 -13.85 -27.54 34.56
CA GLU A 537 -14.38 -26.78 35.68
C GLU A 537 -13.28 -26.21 36.58
N SER A 538 -12.36 -27.05 37.06
CA SER A 538 -11.28 -26.61 37.94
C SER A 538 -10.42 -25.54 37.26
N PHE A 539 -10.16 -25.70 35.96
CA PHE A 539 -9.41 -24.72 35.19
C PHE A 539 -10.18 -23.41 34.99
N PHE A 540 -11.48 -23.46 34.67
CA PHE A 540 -12.33 -22.28 34.53
C PHE A 540 -12.36 -21.45 35.81
N LYS A 541 -12.62 -22.09 36.95
CA LYS A 541 -12.60 -21.44 38.27
C LYS A 541 -11.22 -20.86 38.60
N GLY A 542 -10.16 -21.62 38.32
CA GLY A 542 -8.79 -21.18 38.56
C GLY A 542 -8.38 -19.97 37.74
N LEU A 543 -8.76 -19.92 36.46
CA LEU A 543 -8.46 -18.80 35.57
C LEU A 543 -9.23 -17.54 35.96
N THR A 544 -10.53 -17.67 36.25
CA THR A 544 -11.37 -16.56 36.75
C THR A 544 -10.75 -15.97 38.02
N ASN A 545 -10.42 -16.82 39.00
CA ASN A 545 -9.84 -16.37 40.26
C ASN A 545 -8.46 -15.74 40.07
N HIS A 546 -7.62 -16.25 39.15
CA HIS A 546 -6.34 -15.61 38.81
C HIS A 546 -6.55 -14.19 38.32
N ILE A 547 -7.44 -13.99 37.34
CA ILE A 547 -7.68 -12.67 36.74
C ILE A 547 -8.27 -11.69 37.76
N LEU A 548 -9.27 -12.11 38.54
CA LEU A 548 -9.88 -11.28 39.60
C LEU A 548 -8.86 -10.91 40.68
N THR A 549 -7.99 -11.86 41.05
CA THR A 549 -6.90 -11.61 42.01
C THR A 549 -5.91 -10.59 41.44
N GLN A 550 -5.50 -10.73 40.17
CA GLN A 550 -4.59 -9.77 39.55
C GLN A 550 -5.21 -8.36 39.46
N ASP A 551 -6.48 -8.26 39.07
CA ASP A 551 -7.20 -7.00 39.03
C ASP A 551 -7.23 -6.31 40.40
N ARG A 552 -7.62 -7.05 41.45
CA ARG A 552 -7.71 -6.56 42.83
C ARG A 552 -6.37 -6.11 43.42
N PHE A 553 -5.28 -6.80 43.07
CA PHE A 553 -3.94 -6.46 43.56
C PHE A 553 -3.20 -5.48 42.64
N SER A 554 -3.81 -5.04 41.54
CA SER A 554 -3.27 -3.95 40.75
C SER A 554 -3.36 -2.64 41.52
N HIS A 555 -2.21 -2.06 41.86
CA HIS A 555 -2.13 -0.75 42.51
C HIS A 555 -2.51 0.42 41.59
N ILE A 556 -2.80 0.12 40.33
CA ILE A 556 -3.11 1.09 39.28
C ILE A 556 -4.61 0.99 39.05
N ASP A 557 -5.31 2.12 38.91
CA ASP A 557 -6.72 2.17 38.48
C ASP A 557 -6.81 1.69 37.01
N SER A 558 -6.60 0.38 36.82
CA SER A 558 -6.27 -0.29 35.57
C SER A 558 -7.26 -1.42 35.27
N SER A 559 -8.49 -1.31 35.81
CA SER A 559 -9.56 -2.30 35.62
C SER A 559 -9.82 -2.62 34.14
N GLU A 560 -9.58 -1.64 33.26
CA GLU A 560 -9.75 -1.77 31.82
C GLU A 560 -8.87 -2.86 31.17
N TYR A 561 -7.74 -3.26 31.76
CA TYR A 561 -6.83 -4.25 31.14
C TYR A 561 -7.33 -5.69 31.31
N TYR A 562 -7.80 -6.07 32.50
CA TYR A 562 -8.34 -7.40 32.75
C TYR A 562 -9.81 -7.54 32.33
N GLN A 563 -10.43 -6.44 31.91
CA GLN A 563 -11.78 -6.45 31.34
C GLN A 563 -11.90 -7.39 30.11
N MET A 564 -10.91 -7.39 29.23
CA MET A 564 -10.93 -8.20 28.00
C MET A 564 -10.96 -9.72 28.28
N PRO A 565 -10.04 -10.30 29.06
CA PRO A 565 -10.13 -11.73 29.39
C PRO A 565 -11.42 -12.09 30.16
N LEU A 566 -11.95 -11.19 31.01
CA LEU A 566 -13.22 -11.41 31.69
C LEU A 566 -14.43 -11.36 30.74
N HIS A 567 -14.43 -10.46 29.74
CA HIS A 567 -15.42 -10.48 28.66
C HIS A 567 -15.45 -11.81 27.94
N LEU A 568 -14.29 -12.38 27.61
CA LEU A 568 -14.20 -13.68 26.95
C LEU A 568 -14.70 -14.80 27.86
N LEU A 569 -14.35 -14.79 29.15
CA LEU A 569 -14.86 -15.78 30.11
C LEU A 569 -16.36 -15.67 30.32
N PHE A 570 -16.92 -14.45 30.28
CA PHE A 570 -18.37 -14.26 30.29
C PHE A 570 -19.03 -14.89 29.06
N LEU A 571 -18.45 -14.73 27.87
CA LEU A 571 -18.93 -15.40 26.66
C LEU A 571 -18.81 -16.93 26.76
N VAL A 572 -17.68 -17.44 27.27
CA VAL A 572 -17.50 -18.88 27.54
C VAL A 572 -18.59 -19.39 28.47
N ALA A 573 -18.82 -18.71 29.59
CA ALA A 573 -19.81 -19.07 30.59
C ALA A 573 -21.25 -18.95 30.07
N ASN A 574 -21.51 -18.21 28.99
CA ASN A 574 -22.84 -18.10 28.40
C ASN A 574 -23.08 -19.07 27.25
N GLN A 575 -22.04 -19.38 26.45
CA GLN A 575 -22.20 -20.09 25.18
C GLN A 575 -21.62 -21.50 25.19
N ILE A 576 -20.52 -21.73 25.92
CA ILE A 576 -19.71 -22.95 25.84
C ILE A 576 -19.81 -23.78 27.13
N PHE A 577 -19.91 -23.10 28.27
CA PHE A 577 -19.88 -23.72 29.60
C PHE A 577 -20.96 -23.11 30.50
N SER A 578 -22.21 -23.21 30.03
CA SER A 578 -23.39 -22.54 30.56
C SER A 578 -23.75 -22.94 31.99
N GLU A 579 -23.42 -24.17 32.40
CA GLU A 579 -23.58 -24.63 33.78
C GLU A 579 -22.77 -23.83 34.82
N HIS A 580 -21.72 -23.12 34.41
CA HIS A 580 -20.87 -22.31 35.30
C HIS A 580 -21.13 -20.80 35.18
N LYS A 581 -22.20 -20.41 34.47
CA LYS A 581 -22.64 -19.02 34.36
C LYS A 581 -22.87 -18.37 35.71
N GLU A 582 -23.65 -19.04 36.58
CA GLU A 582 -23.99 -18.52 37.91
C GLU A 582 -22.74 -18.27 38.75
N PHE A 583 -21.84 -19.26 38.80
CA PHE A 583 -20.55 -19.12 39.48
C PHE A 583 -19.75 -17.91 38.95
N PHE A 584 -19.64 -17.76 37.62
CA PHE A 584 -18.87 -16.67 37.04
C PHE A 584 -19.47 -15.29 37.36
N GLU A 585 -20.79 -15.15 37.21
CA GLU A 585 -21.49 -13.88 37.51
C GLU A 585 -21.33 -13.50 38.99
N GLN A 586 -21.51 -14.45 39.91
CA GLN A 586 -21.39 -14.21 41.35
C GLN A 586 -19.95 -13.81 41.74
N GLU A 587 -18.94 -14.58 41.31
CA GLU A 587 -17.54 -14.28 41.60
C GLU A 587 -17.12 -12.91 41.04
N LEU A 588 -17.59 -12.56 39.85
CA LEU A 588 -17.29 -11.28 39.23
C LEU A 588 -17.97 -10.12 39.99
N ILE A 589 -19.23 -10.26 40.40
CA ILE A 589 -19.95 -9.23 41.18
C ILE A 589 -19.31 -9.03 42.56
N GLU A 590 -18.84 -10.11 43.19
CA GLU A 590 -18.28 -10.06 44.55
C GLU A 590 -16.84 -9.56 44.60
N ASN A 591 -16.02 -9.91 43.60
CA ASN A 591 -14.57 -9.72 43.69
C ASN A 591 -13.97 -8.71 42.69
N TYR A 592 -14.74 -8.17 41.75
CA TYR A 592 -14.23 -7.19 40.79
C TYR A 592 -14.42 -5.75 41.30
N ASP A 593 -13.35 -5.01 41.53
CA ASP A 593 -13.42 -3.77 42.32
C ASP A 593 -14.09 -2.60 41.57
N ASN A 594 -13.93 -2.49 40.26
CA ASN A 594 -14.45 -1.35 39.50
C ASN A 594 -15.87 -1.58 38.97
N LEU A 595 -16.86 -0.87 39.54
CA LEU A 595 -18.27 -1.00 39.13
C LEU A 595 -18.53 -0.65 37.65
N TYR A 596 -17.86 0.36 37.07
CA TYR A 596 -18.08 0.72 35.66
C TYR A 596 -17.63 -0.42 34.73
N SER A 597 -16.42 -0.93 34.95
CA SER A 597 -15.88 -2.04 34.16
C SER A 597 -16.65 -3.34 34.42
N LEU A 598 -17.12 -3.60 35.65
CA LEU A 598 -18.03 -4.70 35.98
C LEU A 598 -19.30 -4.65 35.12
N LEU A 599 -19.98 -3.50 35.12
CA LEU A 599 -21.21 -3.31 34.36
C LEU A 599 -20.93 -3.51 32.88
N ASN A 600 -19.83 -2.98 32.37
CA ASN A 600 -19.43 -3.17 30.97
C ASN A 600 -19.16 -4.65 30.62
N ILE A 601 -18.73 -5.47 31.59
CA ILE A 601 -18.57 -6.92 31.39
C ILE A 601 -19.91 -7.63 31.29
N LEU A 602 -20.82 -7.29 32.20
CA LEU A 602 -22.11 -7.96 32.35
C LEU A 602 -23.17 -7.46 31.35
N SER A 603 -23.06 -6.21 30.88
CA SER A 603 -24.06 -5.54 30.05
C SER A 603 -24.00 -6.01 28.59
N ASN A 604 -24.53 -7.20 28.33
CA ASN A 604 -24.69 -7.74 26.99
C ASN A 604 -26.17 -8.05 26.72
N ASP A 605 -26.78 -7.33 25.78
CA ASP A 605 -28.21 -7.47 25.43
C ASP A 605 -28.61 -8.89 25.03
N LYS A 606 -27.66 -9.72 24.57
CA LYS A 606 -27.91 -11.10 24.13
C LYS A 606 -27.92 -12.11 25.28
N PHE A 607 -27.29 -11.80 26.41
CA PHE A 607 -27.06 -12.74 27.51
C PHE A 607 -27.52 -12.13 28.83
N PRO A 608 -28.80 -12.31 29.21
CA PRO A 608 -29.33 -11.73 30.43
C PRO A 608 -28.70 -12.37 31.67
N LEU A 609 -28.48 -11.60 32.73
CA LEU A 609 -28.02 -12.11 34.02
C LEU A 609 -29.06 -13.05 34.65
N LEU A 610 -28.58 -13.98 35.47
CA LEU A 610 -29.45 -14.80 36.31
C LEU A 610 -30.05 -13.95 37.45
N ASP A 611 -31.23 -14.33 37.91
CA ASP A 611 -31.98 -13.50 38.87
C ASP A 611 -31.25 -13.35 40.22
N GLN A 612 -30.51 -14.37 40.67
CA GLN A 612 -29.67 -14.27 41.85
C GLN A 612 -28.54 -13.24 41.67
N SER A 613 -27.86 -13.27 40.51
CA SER A 613 -26.81 -12.31 40.16
C SER A 613 -27.36 -10.88 40.06
N LYS A 614 -28.57 -10.71 39.52
CA LYS A 614 -29.25 -9.40 39.52
C LYS A 614 -29.48 -8.87 40.92
N GLU A 615 -29.97 -9.71 41.83
CA GLU A 615 -30.21 -9.31 43.22
C GLU A 615 -28.91 -8.87 43.91
N GLN A 616 -27.81 -9.61 43.70
CA GLN A 616 -26.50 -9.23 44.23
C GLN A 616 -25.97 -7.93 43.62
N LEU A 617 -26.06 -7.79 42.29
CA LEU A 617 -25.63 -6.58 41.59
C LEU A 617 -26.44 -5.36 42.05
N GLN A 618 -27.75 -5.50 42.27
CA GLN A 618 -28.59 -4.43 42.80
C GLN A 618 -28.11 -3.95 44.17
N LYS A 619 -27.81 -4.89 45.09
CA LYS A 619 -27.26 -4.56 46.43
C LYS A 619 -25.95 -3.77 46.35
N ARG A 620 -25.15 -4.02 45.31
CA ARG A 620 -23.89 -3.30 45.07
C ARG A 620 -24.14 -1.93 44.44
N LEU A 621 -25.03 -1.84 43.45
CA LEU A 621 -25.45 -0.59 42.82
C LEU A 621 -26.00 0.41 43.83
N ASP A 622 -26.85 -0.05 44.76
CA ASP A 622 -27.43 0.80 45.81
C ASP A 622 -26.35 1.48 46.68
N LYS A 623 -25.17 0.86 46.80
CA LYS A 623 -24.04 1.39 47.58
C LYS A 623 -23.11 2.27 46.75
N GLU A 624 -22.80 1.88 45.52
CA GLU A 624 -21.67 2.44 44.75
C GLU A 624 -22.10 3.38 43.63
N PHE A 625 -23.28 3.18 43.02
CA PHE A 625 -23.68 3.85 41.78
C PHE A 625 -23.75 5.38 41.91
N LEU A 626 -24.38 5.89 42.97
CA LEU A 626 -24.51 7.33 43.19
C LEU A 626 -23.15 8.01 43.37
N PHE A 627 -22.19 7.34 44.02
CA PHE A 627 -20.84 7.87 44.20
C PHE A 627 -20.10 7.92 42.87
N LEU A 628 -20.15 6.84 42.09
CA LEU A 628 -19.52 6.76 40.77
C LEU A 628 -20.10 7.78 39.78
N LYS A 629 -21.43 7.92 39.74
CA LYS A 629 -22.12 8.91 38.89
C LYS A 629 -21.72 10.34 39.26
N ARG A 630 -21.64 10.67 40.55
CA ARG A 630 -21.15 11.97 41.04
C ARG A 630 -19.69 12.20 40.68
N GLN A 631 -18.83 11.20 40.81
CA GLN A 631 -17.42 11.28 40.45
C GLN A 631 -17.22 11.61 38.96
N TYR A 632 -17.91 10.91 38.06
CA TYR A 632 -17.81 11.19 36.63
C TYR A 632 -18.43 12.54 36.23
N SER A 633 -19.56 12.91 36.85
CA SER A 633 -20.18 14.22 36.64
C SER A 633 -19.24 15.36 37.06
N ASN A 634 -18.58 15.24 38.21
CA ASN A 634 -17.63 16.23 38.72
C ASN A 634 -16.36 16.32 37.87
N ARG A 635 -16.00 15.26 37.14
CA ARG A 635 -14.89 15.24 36.17
C ARG A 635 -15.29 15.67 34.76
N ASN A 636 -16.52 16.19 34.57
CA ASN A 636 -17.10 16.54 33.26
C ASN A 636 -17.16 15.38 32.25
N GLN A 637 -17.20 14.13 32.71
CA GLN A 637 -17.27 12.94 31.85
C GLN A 637 -18.73 12.52 31.60
N LYS A 638 -19.50 13.38 30.92
CA LYS A 638 -20.94 13.15 30.67
C LYS A 638 -21.23 11.90 29.85
N ASP A 639 -20.33 11.53 28.93
CA ASP A 639 -20.50 10.34 28.08
C ASP A 639 -20.46 9.04 28.91
N LYS A 640 -19.54 8.94 29.89
CA LYS A 640 -19.47 7.78 30.80
C LYS A 640 -20.71 7.65 31.67
N VAL A 641 -21.36 8.77 32.04
CA VAL A 641 -22.62 8.76 32.79
C VAL A 641 -23.77 8.21 31.95
N HIS A 642 -23.91 8.66 30.70
CA HIS A 642 -24.92 8.13 29.78
C HIS A 642 -24.68 6.65 29.49
N GLU A 643 -23.43 6.25 29.35
CA GLU A 643 -23.08 4.85 29.11
C GLU A 643 -23.45 3.96 30.30
N LEU A 644 -23.18 4.41 31.54
CA LEU A 644 -23.61 3.71 32.75
C LEU A 644 -25.13 3.52 32.80
N GLU A 645 -25.89 4.57 32.51
CA GLU A 645 -27.36 4.52 32.50
C GLU A 645 -27.85 3.51 31.46
N ARG A 646 -27.28 3.53 30.24
CA ARG A 646 -27.58 2.56 29.19
C ARG A 646 -27.24 1.12 29.60
N MET A 647 -26.11 0.90 30.28
CA MET A 647 -25.74 -0.45 30.76
C MET A 647 -26.76 -1.01 31.75
N LEU A 648 -27.31 -0.16 32.64
CA LEU A 648 -28.35 -0.56 33.59
C LEU A 648 -29.65 -0.92 32.87
N GLU A 649 -30.05 -0.13 31.86
CA GLU A 649 -31.21 -0.44 31.02
C GLU A 649 -31.06 -1.79 30.31
N THR A 650 -29.89 -2.06 29.72
CA THR A 650 -29.54 -3.35 29.11
C THR A 650 -29.68 -4.52 30.10
N LEU A 651 -29.24 -4.32 31.34
CA LEU A 651 -29.28 -5.34 32.39
C LEU A 651 -30.68 -5.57 32.98
N LYS A 652 -31.65 -4.69 32.67
CA LYS A 652 -33.04 -4.70 33.18
C LYS A 652 -33.10 -4.71 34.71
N LEU A 653 -32.27 -3.86 35.33
CA LEU A 653 -32.18 -3.67 36.78
C LEU A 653 -33.03 -2.50 37.26
#